data_AF-A0A7K2W959-F1
#
_entry.id   AF-A0A7K2W959-F1
#
_cell.length_a   1.000
_cell.length_b   1.000
_cell.length_c   1.000
_cell.angle_alpha   90.00
_cell.angle_beta   90.00
_cell.angle_gamma   90.00
#
_symmetry.space_group_name_H-M   'P 1'
#
loop_
_entity.id
_entity.type
_entity.pdbx_description
1 polymer ?
#
loop_
_entity_poly.entity_id
_entity_poly.type
_entity_poly.pdbx_seq_one_letter_code
_entity_poly.pdbx_strand_id
1 'polypeptide(L)'
;LLPFAWEGVSLHADGASILRVRIASCGEDTVEIAAVDPAGQPVLSVESLTLRAADSGAGTVSRRDDSNSLFRVDWTPRTVGAPAAPATWAVLGEDPFGLTAALGADSEAVAGVHAPAATLEELAARTGAVPDMVAVTVRGDADAGPEAAHELAHEVLALVQGWLAEPAFASSRLVVVTRNAVADGERGAVDLAAAPVWGLVRSAQSENPGRLLLADVDDTADSLARLPLLAGLFDAEEPQALVREGAVRVGRLARLESGTSLVPPAGTPWRLGCRAKGSLDGLALLPYPEAVEPLTGREVRIGVRAAGLNFRDVLNALGMYPGEAGLFGSEGAGVVTEVGPDVTGLAPGDRVMGMVFGGFGPLGVADERLLTRVPDDWSWETASSVPLVFLTAYHALKDLAGLRPGEKILIHAGAGGVGMAAIQIAHHLGAEVFATASEGKWGVLRSLGVADDHIASSRTLDFETAFTEVAGEKGLDVVLNALAGEFVDASMRLLGTGGRFLEMGKTDIRDADAASDGITYRFFDLGMVDPDHIQQMLLDLVDLFERDVLSPLPVRAWDVRRSREAFRFMSMAKHIGKIVLTMPRAMDPEGTVLVTGGTGGLASALARHLVAEHGIKHLLLTSRRGPDAPGASDLVQALAELGAEARVAACDVADREALAGLLASVPAEHPLTAVVHTAGVLDDGILASLTPDRLDTVMRPKVDAAWHLHDLTRDLDLAAFVLYSSTSGVFGSPGQANYAAGNTFLDALAAHRQSLGLPATSLAWNAWEQGSGMTSGLSDEDMRRINDNSGMPLLSVERGLALYDAATLADEPLVVPLGLGGGGSLPPGMSVPAILRGLVRTGGRRAKAGAAAVARAGLAERLAVLPEEQRLPFVVDLVRAEAATVLGHGSADAVDARREFRGLGFDSLTAIELRNRLGKASGLTLTATLVFDYPTPQQLAEHLLDELLGADAAEAFAAPQTAVAASDDDPVVIVGMSCRFPGGVGSPEELWDLVASGSDAITGFPADREWESSTIGGEPGDLSGQGGFLSDIADFDADFFGIAPREALAMDPQQRILLEVTWEAVERAGLDPTALRGSRTGVFMGVSGQDYSGLVMRSRDDIASHATTGLAVSVVSGRLSYTLGLEGPALSVDTACSSSLVSLHLAAQALRSGECTMALAGGVTVMTTPANFTGFSKMGGLAHDGRCKAFSDSA
;
A
#
# COMPACT_ATOMS: atom_id res chain seq x y z
N LEU A 1 -14.00 -19.31 -24.26
CA LEU A 1 -13.68 -20.75 -24.40
C LEU A 1 -12.23 -20.95 -23.98
N LEU A 2 -11.92 -22.00 -23.22
CA LEU A 2 -10.57 -22.36 -22.77
C LEU A 2 -10.08 -23.63 -23.46
N PRO A 3 -8.76 -23.77 -23.73
CA PRO A 3 -8.18 -25.01 -24.23
C PRO A 3 -8.51 -26.18 -23.29
N PHE A 4 -9.19 -27.20 -23.81
CA PHE A 4 -9.59 -28.37 -23.04
C PHE A 4 -8.75 -29.60 -23.37
N ALA A 5 -8.53 -29.87 -24.67
CA ALA A 5 -7.79 -31.03 -25.12
C ALA A 5 -7.03 -30.74 -26.41
N TRP A 6 -5.81 -31.27 -26.52
CA TRP A 6 -4.96 -31.20 -27.70
C TRP A 6 -4.81 -32.60 -28.30
N GLU A 7 -5.00 -32.72 -29.61
CA GLU A 7 -4.79 -33.97 -30.35
C GLU A 7 -3.92 -33.71 -31.58
N GLY A 8 -3.10 -34.70 -31.94
CA GLY A 8 -2.20 -34.62 -33.10
C GLY A 8 -1.16 -33.50 -33.00
N VAL A 9 -0.64 -33.23 -31.80
CA VAL A 9 0.44 -32.25 -31.60
C VAL A 9 1.76 -32.84 -32.09
N SER A 10 2.37 -32.19 -33.07
CA SER A 10 3.72 -32.49 -33.57
C SER A 10 4.57 -31.24 -33.54
N LEU A 11 5.67 -31.30 -32.79
CA LEU A 11 6.72 -30.28 -32.82
C LEU A 11 7.74 -30.68 -33.90
N HIS A 12 7.94 -29.80 -34.88
CA HIS A 12 8.82 -30.05 -36.03
C HIS A 12 10.20 -29.38 -35.88
N ALA A 13 10.26 -28.27 -35.12
CA ALA A 13 11.49 -27.55 -34.81
C ALA A 13 11.33 -26.79 -33.49
N ASP A 14 12.45 -26.58 -32.77
CA ASP A 14 12.54 -25.78 -31.55
C ASP A 14 13.40 -24.51 -31.78
N GLY A 15 13.51 -23.63 -30.77
CA GLY A 15 14.39 -22.45 -30.81
C GLY A 15 13.89 -21.22 -31.59
N ALA A 16 12.70 -21.25 -32.19
CA ALA A 16 12.14 -20.10 -32.87
C ALA A 16 11.65 -19.01 -31.88
N SER A 17 12.29 -17.84 -31.90
CA SER A 17 11.89 -16.69 -31.06
C SER A 17 10.66 -15.93 -31.57
N ILE A 18 10.25 -16.19 -32.83
CA ILE A 18 9.09 -15.58 -33.49
C ILE A 18 8.39 -16.66 -34.32
N LEU A 19 7.06 -16.76 -34.22
CA LEU A 19 6.24 -17.69 -35.00
C LEU A 19 5.18 -16.94 -35.81
N ARG A 20 4.91 -17.43 -37.01
CA ARG A 20 3.71 -17.09 -37.79
C ARG A 20 2.73 -18.25 -37.66
N VAL A 21 1.58 -17.97 -37.06
CA VAL A 21 0.61 -19.00 -36.68
C VAL A 21 -0.64 -18.86 -37.54
N ARG A 22 -1.05 -19.97 -38.16
CA ARG A 22 -2.34 -20.14 -38.83
C ARG A 22 -3.25 -20.95 -37.91
N ILE A 23 -4.41 -20.40 -37.59
CA ILE A 23 -5.47 -21.07 -36.84
C ILE A 23 -6.67 -21.22 -37.77
N ALA A 24 -7.20 -22.42 -37.92
CA ALA A 24 -8.37 -22.70 -38.73
C ALA A 24 -9.42 -23.45 -37.91
N SER A 25 -10.67 -23.01 -37.94
CA SER A 25 -11.78 -23.75 -37.32
C SER A 25 -12.01 -25.06 -38.10
N CYS A 26 -12.05 -26.18 -37.37
CA CYS A 26 -12.33 -27.51 -37.91
C CYS A 26 -13.58 -28.18 -37.26
N GLY A 27 -14.26 -27.45 -36.37
CA GLY A 27 -15.53 -27.82 -35.72
C GLY A 27 -16.14 -26.63 -34.95
N GLU A 28 -17.32 -26.80 -34.33
CA GLU A 28 -17.97 -25.74 -33.52
C GLU A 28 -17.08 -25.24 -32.37
N ASP A 29 -16.36 -26.16 -31.73
CA ASP A 29 -15.52 -25.91 -30.56
C ASP A 29 -14.07 -26.39 -30.78
N THR A 30 -13.63 -26.56 -32.04
CA THR A 30 -12.32 -27.16 -32.34
C THR A 30 -11.56 -26.37 -33.39
N VAL A 31 -10.26 -26.16 -33.16
CA VAL A 31 -9.36 -25.45 -34.08
C VAL A 31 -8.11 -26.27 -34.40
N GLU A 32 -7.67 -26.19 -35.65
CA GLU A 32 -6.36 -26.67 -36.12
C GLU A 32 -5.34 -25.54 -36.00
N ILE A 33 -4.12 -25.83 -35.54
CA ILE A 33 -3.04 -24.84 -35.41
C ILE A 33 -1.82 -25.29 -36.18
N ALA A 34 -1.30 -24.43 -37.06
CA ALA A 34 0.00 -24.61 -37.69
C ALA A 34 0.87 -23.37 -37.47
N ALA A 35 2.03 -23.56 -36.86
CA ALA A 35 3.02 -22.51 -36.64
C ALA A 35 4.26 -22.77 -37.48
N VAL A 36 4.74 -21.72 -38.13
CA VAL A 36 6.01 -21.71 -38.89
C VAL A 36 6.91 -20.60 -38.36
N ASP A 37 8.21 -20.71 -38.60
CA ASP A 37 9.18 -19.65 -38.32
C ASP A 37 9.07 -18.48 -39.35
N PRO A 38 9.84 -17.39 -39.21
CA PRO A 38 9.83 -16.28 -40.17
C PRO A 38 10.27 -16.68 -41.60
N ALA A 39 11.04 -17.76 -41.74
CA ALA A 39 11.49 -18.33 -43.01
C ALA A 39 10.45 -19.29 -43.63
N GLY A 40 9.35 -19.57 -42.94
CA GLY A 40 8.27 -20.46 -43.39
C GLY A 40 8.51 -21.94 -43.10
N GLN A 41 9.49 -22.29 -42.27
CA GLN A 41 9.72 -23.68 -41.84
C GLN A 41 8.73 -24.07 -40.73
N PRO A 42 8.14 -25.28 -40.78
CA PRO A 42 7.19 -25.73 -39.77
C PRO A 42 7.86 -25.88 -38.40
N VAL A 43 7.24 -25.32 -37.37
CA VAL A 43 7.67 -25.38 -35.98
C VAL A 43 6.71 -26.23 -35.17
N LEU A 44 5.40 -26.01 -35.29
CA LEU A 44 4.37 -26.75 -34.56
C LEU A 44 3.17 -27.02 -35.46
N SER A 45 2.64 -28.24 -35.44
CA SER A 45 1.32 -28.54 -35.96
C SER A 45 0.45 -29.21 -34.91
N VAL A 46 -0.81 -28.82 -34.85
CA VAL A 46 -1.83 -29.36 -33.95
C VAL A 46 -3.02 -29.67 -34.82
N GLU A 47 -3.33 -30.96 -34.96
CA GLU A 47 -4.45 -31.41 -35.77
C GLU A 47 -5.79 -30.96 -35.18
N SER A 48 -5.94 -31.00 -33.84
CA SER A 48 -7.14 -30.52 -33.19
C SER A 48 -6.86 -29.95 -31.79
N LEU A 49 -7.40 -28.77 -31.51
CA LEU A 49 -7.49 -28.15 -30.19
C LEU A 49 -8.96 -27.93 -29.87
N THR A 50 -9.49 -28.73 -28.96
CA THR A 50 -10.87 -28.58 -28.47
C THR A 50 -10.92 -27.51 -27.40
N LEU A 51 -11.81 -26.55 -27.56
CA LEU A 51 -12.07 -25.45 -26.65
C LEU A 51 -13.39 -25.71 -25.93
N ARG A 52 -13.49 -25.42 -24.63
CA ARG A 52 -14.76 -25.52 -23.90
C ARG A 52 -15.13 -24.19 -23.27
N ALA A 53 -16.42 -23.91 -23.16
CA ALA A 53 -16.88 -22.86 -22.26
C ALA A 53 -16.47 -23.23 -20.83
N ALA A 54 -15.84 -22.31 -20.12
CA ALA A 54 -15.75 -22.46 -18.68
C ALA A 54 -17.18 -22.46 -18.14
N ASP A 55 -17.53 -23.45 -17.31
CA ASP A 55 -18.85 -23.53 -16.69
C ASP A 55 -19.16 -22.19 -15.99
N SER A 56 -20.13 -21.45 -16.52
CA SER A 56 -20.66 -20.21 -15.93
C SER A 56 -21.82 -20.51 -14.96
N GLY A 57 -21.87 -21.73 -14.42
CA GLY A 57 -22.83 -22.15 -13.41
C GLY A 57 -22.19 -22.13 -12.03
N ALA A 58 -22.69 -21.25 -11.16
CA ALA A 58 -22.25 -21.01 -9.78
C ALA A 58 -20.99 -20.14 -9.62
N GLY A 59 -21.15 -18.85 -9.92
CA GLY A 59 -20.24 -17.79 -9.51
C GLY A 59 -20.66 -16.49 -10.16
N THR A 60 -21.24 -15.57 -9.39
CA THR A 60 -21.37 -14.15 -9.75
C THR A 60 -20.13 -13.70 -10.50
N VAL A 61 -20.30 -13.04 -11.66
CA VAL A 61 -19.25 -12.34 -12.41
C VAL A 61 -18.22 -11.82 -11.42
N SER A 62 -16.97 -12.26 -11.52
CA SER A 62 -15.91 -11.89 -10.59
C SER A 62 -15.73 -10.36 -10.61
N ARG A 63 -16.43 -9.66 -9.71
CA ARG A 63 -16.37 -8.19 -9.46
C ARG A 63 -14.95 -7.68 -9.15
N ARG A 64 -13.95 -8.57 -9.01
CA ARG A 64 -12.51 -8.24 -8.90
C ARG A 64 -11.95 -7.54 -10.15
N ASP A 65 -12.57 -7.67 -11.32
CA ASP A 65 -12.09 -6.99 -12.54
C ASP A 65 -12.58 -5.53 -12.68
N ASP A 66 -13.44 -5.04 -11.80
CA ASP A 66 -14.06 -3.70 -11.88
C ASP A 66 -13.18 -2.61 -11.29
N SER A 67 -12.45 -2.88 -10.20
CA SER A 67 -11.48 -1.93 -9.62
C SER A 67 -10.34 -1.62 -10.60
N ASN A 68 -10.04 -2.55 -11.51
CA ASN A 68 -9.04 -2.36 -12.55
C ASN A 68 -9.45 -1.39 -13.66
N SER A 69 -10.72 -0.98 -13.68
CA SER A 69 -11.31 -0.02 -14.61
C SER A 69 -11.52 1.36 -13.98
N LEU A 70 -11.13 1.56 -12.72
CA LEU A 70 -11.19 2.85 -12.03
C LEU A 70 -9.80 3.49 -11.93
N PHE A 71 -9.73 4.75 -12.32
CA PHE A 71 -8.48 5.51 -12.36
C PHE A 71 -8.62 6.85 -11.64
N ARG A 72 -7.49 7.41 -11.24
CA ARG A 72 -7.35 8.77 -10.73
C ARG A 72 -6.29 9.52 -11.53
N VAL A 73 -6.38 10.85 -11.54
CA VAL A 73 -5.27 11.69 -11.99
C VAL A 73 -4.28 11.80 -10.85
N ASP A 74 -3.04 11.41 -11.11
CA ASP A 74 -1.92 11.53 -10.20
C ASP A 74 -0.92 12.56 -10.73
N TRP A 75 -0.46 13.45 -9.85
CA TRP A 75 0.46 14.52 -10.21
C TRP A 75 1.88 14.12 -9.83
N THR A 76 2.56 13.48 -10.78
CA THR A 76 3.88 12.87 -10.56
C THR A 76 4.99 13.92 -10.64
N PRO A 77 5.95 13.95 -9.68
CA PRO A 77 7.10 14.84 -9.76
C PRO A 77 7.89 14.65 -11.07
N ARG A 78 8.26 15.77 -11.69
CA ARG A 78 9.03 15.81 -12.94
C ARG A 78 10.19 16.78 -12.78
N THR A 79 11.41 16.25 -12.88
CA THR A 79 12.58 17.11 -13.06
C THR A 79 12.52 17.74 -14.44
N VAL A 80 12.48 19.07 -14.49
CA VAL A 80 12.51 19.85 -15.73
C VAL A 80 13.87 20.55 -15.78
N GLY A 81 14.69 20.18 -16.77
CA GLY A 81 15.96 20.83 -17.04
C GLY A 81 15.77 22.21 -17.69
N ALA A 82 16.86 22.96 -17.83
CA ALA A 82 16.85 24.16 -18.66
C ALA A 82 16.41 23.80 -20.10
N PRO A 83 15.64 24.67 -20.77
CA PRO A 83 15.23 24.44 -22.16
C PRO A 83 16.46 24.34 -23.07
N ALA A 84 16.32 23.66 -24.21
CA ALA A 84 17.43 23.44 -25.15
C ALA A 84 18.08 24.75 -25.65
N ALA A 85 17.31 25.84 -25.65
CA ALA A 85 17.81 27.20 -25.82
C ALA A 85 17.05 28.14 -24.86
N PRO A 86 17.71 29.17 -24.31
CA PRO A 86 17.02 30.18 -23.50
C PRO A 86 15.98 30.92 -24.34
N ALA A 87 14.79 31.11 -23.78
CA ALA A 87 13.66 31.70 -24.47
C ALA A 87 13.47 33.18 -24.10
N THR A 88 12.98 33.99 -25.04
CA THR A 88 12.48 35.34 -24.74
C THR A 88 11.05 35.28 -24.21
N TRP A 89 10.75 36.06 -23.18
CA TRP A 89 9.45 36.03 -22.48
C TRP A 89 8.72 37.36 -22.54
N ALA A 90 7.39 37.33 -22.52
CA ALA A 90 6.54 38.47 -22.20
C ALA A 90 5.38 38.04 -21.28
N VAL A 91 4.90 38.96 -20.45
CA VAL A 91 3.66 38.78 -19.68
C VAL A 91 2.55 39.59 -20.37
N LEU A 92 1.41 38.94 -20.58
CA LEU A 92 0.22 39.52 -21.20
C LEU A 92 -0.86 39.79 -20.14
N GLY A 93 -1.44 40.99 -20.19
CA GLY A 93 -2.49 41.42 -19.28
C GLY A 93 -1.96 41.86 -17.91
N GLU A 94 -2.81 41.80 -16.90
CA GLU A 94 -2.42 42.06 -15.52
C GLU A 94 -1.49 40.96 -14.99
N ASP A 95 -0.59 41.34 -14.07
CA ASP A 95 0.36 40.43 -13.43
C ASP A 95 0.15 40.37 -11.90
N PRO A 96 -1.01 39.89 -11.43
CA PRO A 96 -1.31 39.75 -10.00
C PRO A 96 -0.41 38.70 -9.31
N PHE A 97 0.27 37.85 -10.08
CA PHE A 97 1.13 36.79 -9.55
C PHE A 97 2.59 37.21 -9.44
N GLY A 98 3.00 38.32 -10.07
CA GLY A 98 4.39 38.77 -10.10
C GLY A 98 5.28 37.94 -11.04
N LEU A 99 4.71 37.40 -12.12
CA LEU A 99 5.43 36.61 -13.12
C LEU A 99 6.57 37.40 -13.76
N THR A 100 6.39 38.70 -14.01
CA THR A 100 7.41 39.57 -14.61
C THR A 100 8.66 39.63 -13.74
N ALA A 101 8.48 39.71 -12.42
CA ALA A 101 9.59 39.71 -11.46
C ALA A 101 10.27 38.34 -11.40
N ALA A 102 9.50 37.26 -11.43
CA ALA A 102 10.03 35.89 -11.42
C ALA A 102 10.83 35.57 -12.70
N LEU A 103 10.39 36.04 -13.87
CA LEU A 103 11.09 35.88 -15.15
C LEU A 103 12.33 36.76 -15.26
N GLY A 104 12.34 37.92 -14.57
CA GLY A 104 13.46 38.86 -14.56
C GLY A 104 14.60 38.49 -13.60
N ALA A 105 14.44 37.43 -12.80
CA ALA A 105 15.51 36.89 -11.97
C ALA A 105 16.56 36.19 -12.85
N ASP A 106 17.85 36.27 -12.47
CA ASP A 106 18.95 35.64 -13.22
C ASP A 106 18.68 34.13 -13.40
N SER A 107 18.40 33.74 -14.65
CA SER A 107 18.06 32.36 -15.02
C SER A 107 18.67 32.03 -16.37
N GLU A 108 19.39 30.91 -16.45
CA GLU A 108 19.98 30.41 -17.70
C GLU A 108 18.90 29.99 -18.73
N ALA A 109 17.63 29.88 -18.31
CA ALA A 109 16.50 29.56 -19.18
C ALA A 109 15.89 30.79 -19.89
N VAL A 110 16.27 32.02 -19.50
CA VAL A 110 15.67 33.27 -19.99
C VAL A 110 16.71 34.05 -20.81
N ALA A 111 16.42 34.25 -22.11
CA ALA A 111 17.26 35.06 -22.98
C ALA A 111 16.99 36.57 -22.80
N GLY A 112 15.78 36.91 -22.37
CA GLY A 112 15.36 38.28 -22.06
C GLY A 112 13.87 38.35 -21.78
N VAL A 113 13.46 39.38 -21.02
CA VAL A 113 12.05 39.65 -20.70
C VAL A 113 11.64 40.95 -21.36
N HIS A 114 10.66 40.88 -22.26
CA HIS A 114 10.03 42.04 -22.86
C HIS A 114 9.11 42.73 -21.84
N ALA A 115 8.90 44.04 -22.00
CA ALA A 115 7.94 44.76 -21.17
C ALA A 115 6.55 44.10 -21.22
N PRO A 116 5.77 44.07 -20.13
CA PRO A 116 4.41 43.55 -20.16
C PRO A 116 3.57 44.22 -21.25
N ALA A 117 2.65 43.50 -21.88
CA ALA A 117 1.71 44.02 -22.87
C ALA A 117 0.28 43.95 -22.31
N ALA A 118 -0.53 44.98 -22.50
CA ALA A 118 -1.91 44.97 -22.01
C ALA A 118 -2.83 44.12 -22.90
N THR A 119 -2.59 44.08 -24.21
CA THR A 119 -3.43 43.33 -25.17
C THR A 119 -2.60 42.58 -26.22
N LEU A 120 -3.24 41.65 -26.92
CA LEU A 120 -2.62 40.90 -28.02
C LEU A 120 -2.20 41.84 -29.17
N GLU A 121 -2.99 42.86 -29.48
CA GLU A 121 -2.68 43.84 -30.53
C GLU A 121 -1.45 44.67 -30.18
N GLU A 122 -1.32 45.09 -28.91
CA GLU A 122 -0.14 45.79 -28.43
C GLU A 122 1.10 44.91 -28.58
N LEU A 123 1.00 43.63 -28.21
CA LEU A 123 2.11 42.68 -28.32
C LEU A 123 2.50 42.43 -29.79
N ALA A 124 1.52 42.27 -30.68
CA ALA A 124 1.74 42.05 -32.12
C ALA A 124 2.30 43.29 -32.84
N ALA A 125 1.94 44.50 -32.40
CA ALA A 125 2.38 45.75 -33.00
C ALA A 125 3.82 46.17 -32.64
N ARG A 126 4.51 45.43 -31.75
CA ARG A 126 5.87 45.77 -31.33
C ARG A 126 6.86 45.61 -32.48
N THR A 127 7.62 46.67 -32.74
CA THR A 127 8.73 46.65 -33.70
C THR A 127 9.89 45.83 -33.14
N GLY A 128 9.98 44.55 -33.48
CA GLY A 128 11.02 43.61 -33.01
C GLY A 128 10.67 42.14 -33.32
N ALA A 129 11.48 41.20 -32.81
CA ALA A 129 11.10 39.78 -32.81
C ALA A 129 10.00 39.56 -31.75
N VAL A 130 8.96 38.81 -32.13
CA VAL A 130 7.89 38.36 -31.24
C VAL A 130 8.50 37.43 -30.18
N PRO A 131 8.15 37.56 -28.89
CA PRO A 131 8.72 36.70 -27.85
C PRO A 131 8.42 35.22 -28.11
N ASP A 132 9.36 34.36 -27.76
CA ASP A 132 9.22 32.90 -27.91
C ASP A 132 8.10 32.36 -27.01
N MET A 133 8.02 32.89 -25.79
CA MET A 133 7.09 32.49 -24.74
C MET A 133 6.27 33.70 -24.26
N VAL A 134 4.96 33.51 -24.13
CA VAL A 134 4.05 34.51 -23.56
C VAL A 134 3.31 33.87 -22.39
N ALA A 135 3.37 34.48 -21.22
CA ALA A 135 2.62 34.05 -20.05
C ALA A 135 1.42 34.95 -19.81
N VAL A 136 0.27 34.35 -19.49
CA VAL A 136 -0.94 35.06 -19.06
C VAL A 136 -1.37 34.53 -17.70
N THR A 137 -1.76 35.42 -16.80
CA THR A 137 -2.32 35.03 -15.52
C THR A 137 -3.82 34.86 -15.64
N VAL A 138 -4.35 33.82 -14.99
CA VAL A 138 -5.78 33.57 -14.87
C VAL A 138 -6.07 33.32 -13.39
N ARG A 139 -6.94 34.14 -12.82
CA ARG A 139 -7.25 34.11 -11.39
C ARG A 139 -8.75 34.30 -11.21
N GLY A 140 -9.34 33.43 -10.40
CA GLY A 140 -10.65 33.64 -9.81
C GLY A 140 -10.59 34.36 -8.48
N ASP A 141 -11.74 34.90 -8.09
CA ASP A 141 -12.00 35.20 -6.69
C ASP A 141 -12.56 33.94 -6.02
N ALA A 142 -11.92 33.48 -4.94
CA ALA A 142 -12.24 32.21 -4.29
C ALA A 142 -13.65 32.23 -3.64
N ASP A 143 -14.17 33.43 -3.36
CA ASP A 143 -15.52 33.64 -2.82
C ASP A 143 -16.57 33.95 -3.91
N ALA A 144 -16.18 34.03 -5.18
CA ALA A 144 -17.10 34.36 -6.26
C ALA A 144 -17.95 33.16 -6.70
N GLY A 145 -19.21 33.46 -7.02
CA GLY A 145 -20.19 32.50 -7.52
C GLY A 145 -19.88 31.98 -8.93
N PRO A 146 -20.80 31.18 -9.52
CA PRO A 146 -20.62 30.58 -10.83
C PRO A 146 -20.39 31.62 -11.93
N GLU A 147 -20.86 32.86 -11.76
CA GLU A 147 -20.68 33.96 -12.71
C GLU A 147 -19.20 34.23 -13.02
N ALA A 148 -18.32 34.20 -12.02
CA ALA A 148 -16.89 34.41 -12.24
C ALA A 148 -16.26 33.29 -13.07
N ALA A 149 -16.77 32.06 -12.94
CA ALA A 149 -16.32 30.93 -13.74
C ALA A 149 -16.69 31.11 -15.23
N HIS A 150 -17.88 31.68 -15.50
CA HIS A 150 -18.32 32.04 -16.85
C HIS A 150 -17.51 33.19 -17.44
N GLU A 151 -17.30 34.27 -16.67
CA GLU A 151 -16.51 35.43 -17.10
C GLU A 151 -15.08 35.03 -17.49
N LEU A 152 -14.39 34.28 -16.63
CA LEU A 152 -13.02 33.81 -16.94
C LEU A 152 -12.98 32.86 -18.14
N ALA A 153 -13.97 31.98 -18.29
CA ALA A 153 -14.04 31.10 -19.45
C ALA A 153 -14.26 31.89 -20.75
N HIS A 154 -15.05 32.97 -20.73
CA HIS A 154 -15.22 33.88 -21.86
C HIS A 154 -13.94 34.63 -22.21
N GLU A 155 -13.27 35.20 -21.21
CA GLU A 155 -12.02 35.94 -21.39
C GLU A 155 -10.93 35.06 -21.99
N VAL A 156 -10.76 33.84 -21.45
CA VAL A 156 -9.76 32.90 -21.96
C VAL A 156 -10.15 32.35 -23.33
N LEU A 157 -11.43 32.12 -23.61
CA LEU A 157 -11.88 31.74 -24.96
C LEU A 157 -11.48 32.81 -25.99
N ALA A 158 -11.80 34.08 -25.73
CA ALA A 158 -11.48 35.19 -26.61
C ALA A 158 -9.96 35.35 -26.78
N LEU A 159 -9.21 35.20 -25.68
CA LEU A 159 -7.75 35.27 -25.69
C LEU A 159 -7.13 34.17 -26.56
N VAL A 160 -7.53 32.91 -26.37
CA VAL A 160 -6.95 31.78 -27.10
C VAL A 160 -7.37 31.84 -28.58
N GLN A 161 -8.60 32.24 -28.89
CA GLN A 161 -9.04 32.47 -30.27
C GLN A 161 -8.21 33.57 -30.94
N GLY A 162 -8.01 34.71 -30.28
CA GLY A 162 -7.20 35.81 -30.79
C GLY A 162 -5.73 35.41 -31.00
N TRP A 163 -5.15 34.70 -30.03
CA TRP A 163 -3.79 34.19 -30.10
C TRP A 163 -3.56 33.24 -31.29
N LEU A 164 -4.50 32.31 -31.52
CA LEU A 164 -4.39 31.33 -32.60
C LEU A 164 -4.69 31.93 -33.97
N ALA A 165 -5.51 32.99 -34.04
CA ALA A 165 -5.85 33.67 -35.29
C ALA A 165 -4.76 34.63 -35.79
N GLU A 166 -3.91 35.16 -34.91
CA GLU A 166 -2.88 36.14 -35.23
C GLU A 166 -1.61 35.48 -35.83
N PRO A 167 -1.28 35.74 -37.12
CA PRO A 167 -0.11 35.13 -37.76
C PRO A 167 1.24 35.48 -37.12
N ALA A 168 1.35 36.64 -36.46
CA ALA A 168 2.59 37.04 -35.78
C ALA A 168 3.00 36.05 -34.66
N PHE A 169 2.05 35.35 -34.05
CA PHE A 169 2.29 34.41 -32.95
C PHE A 169 2.46 32.95 -33.42
N ALA A 170 2.57 32.69 -34.72
CA ALA A 170 2.63 31.33 -35.27
C ALA A 170 3.82 30.51 -34.73
N SER A 171 4.95 31.16 -34.43
CA SER A 171 6.14 30.53 -33.83
C SER A 171 6.22 30.66 -32.31
N SER A 172 5.31 31.42 -31.69
CA SER A 172 5.29 31.67 -30.24
C SER A 172 4.40 30.67 -29.51
N ARG A 173 4.69 30.48 -28.22
CA ARG A 173 3.98 29.57 -27.32
C ARG A 173 3.32 30.36 -26.18
N LEU A 174 2.07 30.02 -25.86
CA LEU A 174 1.31 30.65 -24.77
C LEU A 174 1.28 29.74 -23.54
N VAL A 175 1.61 30.30 -22.38
CA VAL A 175 1.53 29.66 -21.07
C VAL A 175 0.38 30.29 -20.30
N VAL A 176 -0.67 29.51 -20.05
CA VAL A 176 -1.81 29.92 -19.23
C VAL A 176 -1.51 29.52 -17.79
N VAL A 177 -1.27 30.51 -16.94
CA VAL A 177 -0.88 30.33 -15.55
C VAL A 177 -2.08 30.56 -14.63
N THR A 178 -2.56 29.52 -13.98
CA THR A 178 -3.60 29.61 -12.92
C THR A 178 -2.98 29.47 -11.53
N ARG A 179 -3.77 29.73 -10.49
CA ARG A 179 -3.34 29.53 -9.10
C ARG A 179 -4.35 28.67 -8.34
N ASN A 180 -3.88 27.54 -7.80
CA ASN A 180 -4.70 26.57 -7.07
C ASN A 180 -6.02 26.19 -7.78
N ALA A 181 -6.10 26.24 -9.10
CA ALA A 181 -7.30 25.89 -9.88
C ALA A 181 -7.49 24.37 -10.03
N VAL A 182 -6.47 23.59 -9.65
CA VAL A 182 -6.44 22.13 -9.78
C VAL A 182 -6.06 21.51 -8.44
N ALA A 183 -6.86 20.53 -8.02
CA ALA A 183 -6.54 19.71 -6.86
C ALA A 183 -5.32 18.81 -7.15
N ASP A 184 -4.35 18.81 -6.25
CA ASP A 184 -3.09 18.05 -6.36
C ASP A 184 -3.09 16.74 -5.55
N GLY A 185 -4.24 16.38 -4.97
CA GLY A 185 -4.43 15.19 -4.14
C GLY A 185 -4.40 15.46 -2.63
N GLU A 186 -4.05 16.68 -2.21
CA GLU A 186 -4.24 17.13 -0.83
C GLU A 186 -5.57 17.87 -0.67
N ARG A 187 -6.17 17.84 0.53
CA ARG A 187 -7.43 18.55 0.82
C ARG A 187 -7.14 20.05 1.03
N GLY A 188 -6.80 20.74 -0.05
CA GLY A 188 -6.59 22.19 -0.10
C GLY A 188 -7.77 22.93 -0.72
N ALA A 189 -7.80 24.26 -0.56
CA ALA A 189 -8.75 25.12 -1.25
C ALA A 189 -8.45 25.14 -2.76
N VAL A 190 -9.50 25.08 -3.58
CA VAL A 190 -9.42 25.10 -5.04
C VAL A 190 -10.10 26.37 -5.57
N ASP A 191 -9.45 27.08 -6.49
CA ASP A 191 -10.01 28.19 -7.24
C ASP A 191 -11.02 27.65 -8.28
N LEU A 192 -12.29 27.62 -7.88
CA LEU A 192 -13.37 27.08 -8.70
C LEU A 192 -13.66 27.93 -9.94
N ALA A 193 -13.42 29.24 -9.90
CA ALA A 193 -13.68 30.11 -11.03
C ALA A 193 -12.63 29.94 -12.13
N ALA A 194 -11.38 29.64 -11.77
CA ALA A 194 -10.33 29.32 -12.75
C ALA A 194 -10.37 27.87 -13.26
N ALA A 195 -11.07 26.94 -12.58
CA ALA A 195 -11.11 25.53 -12.97
C ALA A 195 -11.65 25.25 -14.40
N PRO A 196 -12.73 25.88 -14.90
CA PRO A 196 -13.23 25.65 -16.26
C PRO A 196 -12.20 25.95 -17.36
N VAL A 197 -11.27 26.88 -17.11
CA VAL A 197 -10.22 27.26 -18.04
C VAL A 197 -9.34 26.07 -18.39
N TRP A 198 -9.07 25.19 -17.43
CA TRP A 198 -8.30 23.97 -17.67
C TRP A 198 -8.98 23.05 -18.68
N GLY A 199 -10.28 22.81 -18.55
CA GLY A 199 -11.05 21.99 -19.51
C GLY A 199 -11.07 22.62 -20.91
N LEU A 200 -11.30 23.94 -20.99
CA LEU A 200 -11.32 24.69 -22.24
C LEU A 200 -9.96 24.60 -22.97
N VAL A 201 -8.87 24.90 -22.26
CA VAL A 201 -7.52 24.94 -22.83
C VAL A 201 -7.02 23.53 -23.14
N ARG A 202 -7.39 22.50 -22.38
CA ARG A 202 -7.11 21.09 -22.72
C ARG A 202 -7.66 20.70 -24.08
N SER A 203 -8.91 21.09 -24.38
CA SER A 203 -9.49 20.85 -25.71
C SER A 203 -8.76 21.64 -26.80
N ALA A 204 -8.40 22.91 -26.52
CA ALA A 204 -7.61 23.74 -27.42
C ALA A 204 -6.20 23.16 -27.70
N GLN A 205 -5.56 22.53 -26.71
CA GLN A 205 -4.27 21.84 -26.84
C GLN A 205 -4.36 20.65 -27.80
N SER A 206 -5.44 19.88 -27.72
CA SER A 206 -5.68 18.76 -28.64
C SER A 206 -5.96 19.21 -30.07
N GLU A 207 -6.62 20.36 -30.25
CA GLU A 207 -6.81 21.00 -31.57
C GLU A 207 -5.52 21.65 -32.11
N ASN A 208 -4.63 22.14 -31.23
CA ASN A 208 -3.43 22.90 -31.57
C ASN A 208 -2.17 22.40 -30.80
N PRO A 209 -1.66 21.19 -31.09
CA PRO A 209 -0.55 20.60 -30.35
C PRO A 209 0.71 21.47 -30.34
N GLY A 210 1.35 21.59 -29.18
CA GLY A 210 2.64 22.30 -29.02
C GLY A 210 2.56 23.83 -29.02
N ARG A 211 1.36 24.43 -29.04
CA ARG A 211 1.16 25.89 -29.00
C ARG A 211 0.80 26.46 -27.63
N LEU A 212 0.23 25.63 -26.75
CA LEU A 212 -0.39 26.03 -25.48
C LEU A 212 0.12 25.16 -24.34
N LEU A 213 0.47 25.75 -23.20
CA LEU A 213 0.84 25.08 -21.95
C LEU A 213 -0.06 25.56 -20.81
N LEU A 214 -0.56 24.63 -19.99
CA LEU A 214 -1.24 24.95 -18.73
C LEU A 214 -0.27 24.77 -17.58
N ALA A 215 -0.20 25.77 -16.70
CA ALA A 215 0.58 25.73 -15.48
C ALA A 215 -0.27 26.22 -14.32
N ASP A 216 -0.37 25.45 -13.24
CA ASP A 216 -1.03 25.93 -12.03
C ASP A 216 -0.02 26.00 -10.88
N VAL A 217 0.04 27.14 -10.22
CA VAL A 217 1.02 27.43 -9.16
C VAL A 217 0.34 27.61 -7.80
N ASP A 218 1.08 27.39 -6.72
CA ASP A 218 0.67 27.85 -5.38
C ASP A 218 1.17 29.29 -5.10
N ASP A 219 0.99 29.74 -3.85
CA ASP A 219 1.38 31.08 -3.40
C ASP A 219 2.87 31.22 -3.05
N THR A 220 3.68 30.16 -3.24
CA THR A 220 5.08 30.17 -2.80
C THR A 220 6.00 30.85 -3.82
N ALA A 221 6.96 31.62 -3.31
CA ALA A 221 7.98 32.25 -4.16
C ALA A 221 8.83 31.20 -4.92
N ASP A 222 9.06 30.04 -4.30
CA ASP A 222 9.80 28.93 -4.90
C ASP A 222 9.08 28.36 -6.12
N SER A 223 7.75 28.27 -6.10
CA SER A 223 6.96 27.84 -7.26
C SER A 223 7.05 28.85 -8.41
N LEU A 224 6.94 30.14 -8.12
CA LEU A 224 7.07 31.19 -9.13
C LEU A 224 8.47 31.21 -9.77
N ALA A 225 9.51 30.94 -8.98
CA ALA A 225 10.89 30.83 -9.48
C ALA A 225 11.10 29.67 -10.48
N ARG A 226 10.17 28.71 -10.58
CA ARG A 226 10.22 27.62 -11.58
C ARG A 226 9.60 28.00 -12.92
N LEU A 227 8.90 29.14 -13.02
CA LEU A 227 8.23 29.55 -14.25
C LEU A 227 9.14 29.53 -15.50
N PRO A 228 10.39 30.05 -15.45
CA PRO A 228 11.29 29.99 -16.62
C PRO A 228 11.56 28.57 -17.14
N LEU A 229 11.58 27.57 -16.25
CA LEU A 229 11.88 26.18 -16.61
C LEU A 229 10.72 25.51 -17.34
N LEU A 230 9.49 26.04 -17.22
CA LEU A 230 8.31 25.45 -17.86
C LEU A 230 8.39 25.44 -19.39
N ALA A 231 9.23 26.28 -20.00
CA ALA A 231 9.50 26.22 -21.44
C ALA A 231 10.02 24.83 -21.87
N GLY A 232 10.81 24.15 -21.03
CA GLY A 232 11.33 22.80 -21.30
C GLY A 232 10.24 21.71 -21.33
N LEU A 233 9.03 21.99 -20.83
CA LEU A 233 7.92 21.03 -20.90
C LEU A 233 7.39 20.83 -22.31
N PHE A 234 7.47 21.85 -23.17
CA PHE A 234 7.11 21.70 -24.59
C PHE A 234 8.04 20.70 -25.29
N ASP A 235 9.34 20.74 -24.99
CA ASP A 235 10.33 19.83 -25.56
C ASP A 235 10.14 18.39 -25.04
N ALA A 236 9.63 18.24 -23.82
CA ALA A 236 9.23 16.97 -23.24
C ALA A 236 7.82 16.48 -23.68
N GLU A 237 7.13 17.26 -24.53
CA GLU A 237 5.73 17.03 -24.92
C GLU A 237 4.80 16.86 -23.69
N GLU A 238 5.01 17.68 -22.66
CA GLU A 238 4.19 17.73 -21.45
C GLU A 238 3.34 19.01 -21.51
N PRO A 239 2.05 18.92 -21.88
CA PRO A 239 1.22 20.11 -22.11
C PRO A 239 0.70 20.76 -20.81
N GLN A 240 0.92 20.14 -19.65
CA GLN A 240 0.30 20.55 -18.39
C GLN A 240 1.25 20.31 -17.21
N ALA A 241 1.30 21.24 -16.26
CA ALA A 241 2.04 21.09 -15.02
C ALA A 241 1.36 21.74 -13.81
N LEU A 242 1.57 21.15 -12.63
CA LEU A 242 1.40 21.82 -11.35
C LEU A 242 2.76 22.19 -10.78
N VAL A 243 2.87 23.34 -10.15
CA VAL A 243 4.04 23.74 -9.37
C VAL A 243 3.60 24.01 -7.94
N ARG A 244 4.10 23.18 -7.03
CA ARG A 244 3.81 23.24 -5.59
C ARG A 244 5.10 23.21 -4.82
N GLU A 245 5.30 24.15 -3.91
CA GLU A 245 6.49 24.27 -3.07
C GLU A 245 7.79 24.14 -3.89
N GLY A 246 7.84 24.75 -5.07
CA GLY A 246 9.00 24.71 -5.98
C GLY A 246 9.22 23.39 -6.72
N ALA A 247 8.34 22.39 -6.58
CA ALA A 247 8.37 21.13 -7.31
C ALA A 247 7.41 21.14 -8.51
N VAL A 248 7.93 20.83 -9.71
CA VAL A 248 7.11 20.67 -10.92
C VAL A 248 6.55 19.25 -10.98
N ARG A 249 5.25 19.12 -11.22
CA ARG A 249 4.53 17.84 -11.33
C ARG A 249 3.73 17.80 -12.63
N VAL A 250 3.66 16.63 -13.24
CA VAL A 250 2.90 16.39 -14.49
C VAL A 250 1.82 15.33 -14.27
N GLY A 251 0.68 15.52 -14.92
CA GLY A 251 -0.50 14.66 -14.74
C GLY A 251 -0.31 13.30 -15.39
N ARG A 252 -0.67 12.23 -14.68
CA ARG A 252 -0.69 10.85 -15.16
C ARG A 252 -1.97 10.18 -14.71
N LEU A 253 -2.52 9.32 -15.54
CA LEU A 253 -3.60 8.43 -15.13
C LEU A 253 -2.99 7.25 -14.38
N ALA A 254 -3.44 7.02 -13.16
CA ALA A 254 -3.01 5.93 -12.29
C ALA A 254 -4.20 5.10 -11.83
N ARG A 255 -3.98 3.83 -11.48
CA ARG A 255 -5.05 2.98 -10.94
C ARG A 255 -5.52 3.52 -9.60
N LEU A 256 -6.82 3.47 -9.33
CA LEU A 256 -7.39 3.98 -8.07
C LEU A 256 -6.72 3.35 -6.83
N GLU A 257 -6.43 2.04 -6.85
CA GLU A 257 -5.76 1.31 -5.76
C GLU A 257 -4.32 1.77 -5.46
N SER A 258 -3.68 2.50 -6.38
CA SER A 258 -2.34 3.05 -6.16
C SER A 258 -2.33 4.35 -5.34
N GLY A 259 -3.51 4.91 -5.06
CA GLY A 259 -3.68 6.09 -4.23
C GLY A 259 -3.33 5.89 -2.76
N THR A 260 -3.37 6.99 -2.02
CA THR A 260 -3.14 7.04 -0.56
C THR A 260 -4.32 6.47 0.22
N SER A 261 -5.54 6.67 -0.30
CA SER A 261 -6.78 6.14 0.27
C SER A 261 -7.00 4.67 -0.11
N LEU A 262 -7.55 3.89 0.82
CA LEU A 262 -7.92 2.50 0.60
C LEU A 262 -9.28 2.43 -0.08
N VAL A 263 -9.39 1.56 -1.10
CA VAL A 263 -10.63 1.36 -1.85
C VAL A 263 -11.37 0.13 -1.31
N PRO A 264 -12.62 0.26 -0.84
CA PRO A 264 -13.42 -0.89 -0.43
C PRO A 264 -13.81 -1.77 -1.63
N PRO A 265 -13.91 -3.10 -1.47
CA PRO A 265 -14.48 -3.95 -2.51
C PRO A 265 -15.99 -3.69 -2.64
N ALA A 266 -16.47 -3.52 -3.87
CA ALA A 266 -17.88 -3.24 -4.14
C ALA A 266 -18.77 -4.49 -4.01
N GLY A 267 -19.99 -4.31 -3.52
CA GLY A 267 -21.04 -5.34 -3.51
C GLY A 267 -20.74 -6.56 -2.63
N THR A 268 -19.80 -6.44 -1.69
CA THR A 268 -19.52 -7.46 -0.66
C THR A 268 -19.17 -6.75 0.65
N PRO A 269 -19.56 -7.27 1.82
CA PRO A 269 -19.06 -6.74 3.07
C PRO A 269 -17.54 -6.83 3.11
N TRP A 270 -16.91 -5.96 3.88
CA TRP A 270 -15.46 -5.85 3.93
C TRP A 270 -14.98 -5.45 5.31
N ARG A 271 -13.67 -5.59 5.54
CA ARG A 271 -13.00 -5.10 6.74
C ARG A 271 -11.56 -4.75 6.45
N LEU A 272 -10.95 -3.92 7.29
CA LEU A 272 -9.53 -3.64 7.24
C LEU A 272 -8.74 -4.92 7.56
N GLY A 273 -7.77 -5.19 6.70
CA GLY A 273 -6.83 -6.28 6.81
C GLY A 273 -5.45 -5.86 6.33
N CYS A 274 -4.57 -6.84 6.18
CA CYS A 274 -3.23 -6.63 5.67
C CYS A 274 -2.93 -7.67 4.59
N ARG A 275 -2.56 -7.22 3.38
CA ARG A 275 -2.15 -8.13 2.28
C ARG A 275 -0.83 -8.84 2.61
N ALA A 276 0.07 -8.15 3.32
CA ALA A 276 1.31 -8.70 3.85
C ALA A 276 1.74 -7.91 5.09
N LYS A 277 1.97 -8.61 6.21
CA LYS A 277 2.45 -8.00 7.47
C LYS A 277 3.90 -7.50 7.32
N GLY A 278 4.30 -6.58 8.19
CA GLY A 278 5.67 -6.02 8.24
C GLY A 278 5.80 -4.61 7.68
N SER A 279 4.74 -4.08 7.04
CA SER A 279 4.66 -2.68 6.62
C SER A 279 3.23 -2.18 6.69
N LEU A 280 3.06 -0.91 7.10
CA LEU A 280 1.76 -0.23 7.10
C LEU A 280 1.22 0.03 5.68
N ASP A 281 2.08 0.00 4.64
CA ASP A 281 1.64 0.07 3.25
C ASP A 281 0.84 -1.18 2.83
N GLY A 282 1.04 -2.30 3.52
CA GLY A 282 0.31 -3.56 3.31
C GLY A 282 -1.15 -3.54 3.75
N LEU A 283 -1.59 -2.49 4.46
CA LEU A 283 -3.00 -2.32 4.86
C LEU A 283 -3.91 -2.21 3.62
N ALA A 284 -5.04 -2.91 3.66
CA ALA A 284 -6.05 -2.93 2.61
C ALA A 284 -7.44 -3.24 3.17
N LEU A 285 -8.50 -2.81 2.48
CA LEU A 285 -9.87 -3.24 2.76
C LEU A 285 -10.12 -4.54 2.00
N LEU A 286 -10.38 -5.63 2.74
CA LEU A 286 -10.52 -6.98 2.21
C LEU A 286 -11.97 -7.45 2.31
N PRO A 287 -12.47 -8.25 1.34
CA PRO A 287 -13.79 -8.87 1.44
C PRO A 287 -13.96 -9.67 2.73
N TYR A 288 -15.17 -9.61 3.29
CA TYR A 288 -15.59 -10.29 4.52
C TYR A 288 -17.04 -10.82 4.37
N PRO A 289 -17.29 -11.73 3.43
CA PRO A 289 -18.63 -12.24 3.14
C PRO A 289 -19.29 -12.94 4.34
N GLU A 290 -18.50 -13.48 5.26
CA GLU A 290 -18.99 -14.17 6.46
C GLU A 290 -19.75 -13.22 7.41
N ALA A 291 -19.58 -11.90 7.26
CA ALA A 291 -20.29 -10.90 8.06
C ALA A 291 -21.82 -11.00 7.96
N VAL A 292 -22.36 -11.54 6.85
CA VAL A 292 -23.81 -11.62 6.57
C VAL A 292 -24.38 -13.04 6.73
N GLU A 293 -23.60 -13.98 7.29
CA GLU A 293 -24.11 -15.31 7.61
C GLU A 293 -25.21 -15.24 8.70
N PRO A 294 -26.19 -16.15 8.73
CA PRO A 294 -27.25 -16.14 9.73
C PRO A 294 -26.69 -16.14 11.17
N LEU A 295 -27.21 -15.26 12.03
CA LEU A 295 -26.76 -15.18 13.42
C LEU A 295 -27.17 -16.41 14.23
N THR A 296 -26.30 -16.83 15.13
CA THR A 296 -26.50 -17.96 16.03
C THR A 296 -26.41 -17.53 17.49
N GLY A 297 -27.06 -18.27 18.39
CA GLY A 297 -26.99 -18.01 19.83
C GLY A 297 -27.29 -16.55 20.20
N ARG A 298 -26.36 -15.95 20.94
CA ARG A 298 -26.40 -14.56 21.44
C ARG A 298 -25.67 -13.56 20.54
N GLU A 299 -25.40 -13.92 19.29
CA GLU A 299 -24.74 -13.02 18.35
C GLU A 299 -25.65 -11.85 17.96
N VAL A 300 -25.05 -10.68 17.81
CA VAL A 300 -25.70 -9.43 17.39
C VAL A 300 -24.90 -8.86 16.23
N ARG A 301 -25.58 -8.51 15.15
CA ARG A 301 -24.98 -7.80 14.01
C ARG A 301 -25.13 -6.30 14.19
N ILE A 302 -24.03 -5.60 13.99
CA ILE A 302 -23.91 -4.16 14.20
C ILE A 302 -23.50 -3.51 12.88
N GLY A 303 -24.28 -2.54 12.42
CA GLY A 303 -23.85 -1.57 11.42
C GLY A 303 -22.89 -0.58 12.08
N VAL A 304 -21.59 -0.88 12.02
CA VAL A 304 -20.55 -0.10 12.69
C VAL A 304 -20.50 1.31 12.09
N ARG A 305 -20.39 2.32 12.96
CA ARG A 305 -20.27 3.73 12.59
C ARG A 305 -18.88 4.27 12.89
N ALA A 306 -18.29 3.83 13.99
CA ALA A 306 -16.93 4.18 14.38
C ALA A 306 -16.29 3.06 15.20
N ALA A 307 -14.96 2.94 15.12
CA ALA A 307 -14.20 1.91 15.82
C ALA A 307 -12.88 2.46 16.38
N GLY A 308 -12.52 2.05 17.59
CA GLY A 308 -11.30 2.52 18.27
C GLY A 308 -10.05 1.83 17.74
N LEU A 309 -9.04 2.62 17.36
CA LEU A 309 -7.71 2.13 16.99
C LEU A 309 -6.83 1.95 18.23
N ASN A 310 -6.22 0.77 18.36
CA ASN A 310 -5.41 0.38 19.51
C ASN A 310 -3.96 0.07 19.10
N PHE A 311 -3.04 0.16 20.07
CA PHE A 311 -1.61 -0.11 19.80
C PHE A 311 -1.38 -1.57 19.35
N ARG A 312 -2.22 -2.49 19.83
CA ARG A 312 -2.33 -3.88 19.35
C ARG A 312 -2.48 -3.94 17.82
N ASP A 313 -3.32 -3.10 17.22
CA ASP A 313 -3.58 -3.12 15.78
C ASP A 313 -2.32 -2.71 15.01
N VAL A 314 -1.58 -1.71 15.50
CA VAL A 314 -0.30 -1.30 14.89
C VAL A 314 0.72 -2.43 14.94
N LEU A 315 0.89 -3.08 16.09
CA LEU A 315 1.80 -4.22 16.24
C LEU A 315 1.38 -5.41 15.36
N ASN A 316 0.07 -5.66 15.21
CA ASN A 316 -0.44 -6.69 14.33
C ASN A 316 -0.10 -6.40 12.85
N ALA A 317 -0.27 -5.15 12.39
CA ALA A 317 0.07 -4.75 11.02
C ALA A 317 1.58 -4.86 10.74
N LEU A 318 2.42 -4.51 11.72
CA LEU A 318 3.88 -4.60 11.63
C LEU A 318 4.41 -6.04 11.82
N GLY A 319 3.56 -7.02 12.14
CA GLY A 319 4.00 -8.39 12.42
C GLY A 319 4.84 -8.52 13.69
N MET A 320 4.70 -7.56 14.62
CA MET A 320 5.48 -7.47 15.87
C MET A 320 4.65 -7.88 17.11
N TYR A 321 3.41 -8.32 16.92
CA TYR A 321 2.58 -8.77 18.02
C TYR A 321 3.00 -10.19 18.47
N PRO A 322 3.28 -10.42 19.76
CA PRO A 322 3.60 -11.75 20.26
C PRO A 322 2.42 -12.72 20.09
N GLY A 323 2.61 -13.82 19.36
CA GLY A 323 1.58 -14.82 19.08
C GLY A 323 0.55 -14.39 18.02
N GLU A 324 -0.64 -15.01 18.04
CA GLU A 324 -1.71 -14.65 17.11
C GLU A 324 -2.48 -13.42 17.58
N ALA A 325 -2.29 -12.30 16.87
CA ALA A 325 -2.92 -11.03 17.20
C ALA A 325 -4.42 -10.95 16.87
N GLY A 326 -4.99 -11.94 16.18
CA GLY A 326 -6.38 -11.92 15.73
C GLY A 326 -6.70 -10.85 14.68
N LEU A 327 -7.98 -10.48 14.62
CA LEU A 327 -8.52 -9.47 13.70
C LEU A 327 -8.17 -8.05 14.15
N PHE A 328 -8.11 -7.10 13.20
CA PHE A 328 -7.97 -5.69 13.49
C PHE A 328 -9.27 -5.09 14.02
N GLY A 329 -9.16 -4.14 14.95
CA GLY A 329 -10.29 -3.51 15.61
C GLY A 329 -10.85 -4.41 16.70
N SER A 330 -10.79 -3.93 17.94
CA SER A 330 -11.25 -4.69 19.13
C SER A 330 -12.42 -4.03 19.83
N GLU A 331 -12.86 -2.86 19.36
CA GLU A 331 -13.97 -2.09 19.92
C GLU A 331 -14.64 -1.26 18.84
N GLY A 332 -15.91 -0.94 19.05
CA GLY A 332 -16.64 -0.06 18.16
C GLY A 332 -18.00 0.34 18.69
N ALA A 333 -18.63 1.27 17.96
CA ALA A 333 -19.98 1.74 18.20
C ALA A 333 -20.76 1.77 16.88
N GLY A 334 -22.05 1.47 16.97
CA GLY A 334 -22.92 1.41 15.80
C GLY A 334 -24.38 1.14 16.16
N VAL A 335 -25.15 0.73 15.16
CA VAL A 335 -26.58 0.43 15.30
C VAL A 335 -26.80 -1.06 15.11
N VAL A 336 -27.58 -1.68 15.98
CA VAL A 336 -27.97 -3.10 15.83
C VAL A 336 -28.83 -3.24 14.58
N THR A 337 -28.44 -4.13 13.67
CA THR A 337 -29.20 -4.42 12.43
C THR A 337 -29.95 -5.73 12.51
N GLU A 338 -29.42 -6.70 13.25
CA GLU A 338 -30.01 -8.04 13.40
C GLU A 338 -29.57 -8.65 14.73
N VAL A 339 -30.41 -9.52 15.30
CA VAL A 339 -30.15 -10.21 16.56
C VAL A 339 -30.34 -11.71 16.41
N GLY A 340 -29.48 -12.49 17.05
CA GLY A 340 -29.55 -13.95 17.11
C GLY A 340 -30.72 -14.45 17.95
N PRO A 341 -31.04 -15.75 17.86
CA PRO A 341 -32.24 -16.34 18.47
C PRO A 341 -32.27 -16.29 20.00
N ASP A 342 -31.11 -16.26 20.66
CA ASP A 342 -31.01 -16.27 22.13
C ASP A 342 -30.75 -14.87 22.72
N VAL A 343 -30.70 -13.83 21.88
CA VAL A 343 -30.52 -12.43 22.31
C VAL A 343 -31.79 -11.92 22.98
N THR A 344 -31.65 -11.27 24.12
CA THR A 344 -32.81 -10.75 24.89
C THR A 344 -32.66 -9.30 25.33
N GLY A 345 -31.43 -8.79 25.39
CA GLY A 345 -31.15 -7.44 25.89
C GLY A 345 -31.18 -6.33 24.85
N LEU A 346 -31.10 -6.68 23.56
CA LEU A 346 -30.93 -5.72 22.45
C LEU A 346 -31.93 -6.00 21.32
N ALA A 347 -32.29 -4.96 20.57
CA ALA A 347 -33.16 -5.06 19.41
C ALA A 347 -32.60 -4.27 18.21
N PRO A 348 -32.98 -4.62 16.95
CA PRO A 348 -32.64 -3.81 15.79
C PRO A 348 -33.05 -2.34 15.96
N GLY A 349 -32.14 -1.43 15.63
CA GLY A 349 -32.27 0.02 15.85
C GLY A 349 -31.58 0.54 17.12
N ASP A 350 -31.24 -0.34 18.08
CA ASP A 350 -30.52 0.09 19.29
C ASP A 350 -29.12 0.63 18.95
N ARG A 351 -28.75 1.75 19.58
CA ARG A 351 -27.39 2.32 19.51
C ARG A 351 -26.52 1.60 20.54
N VAL A 352 -25.46 0.93 20.09
CA VAL A 352 -24.60 0.11 20.95
C VAL A 352 -23.12 0.46 20.81
N MET A 353 -22.37 0.26 21.89
CA MET A 353 -20.91 0.29 21.93
C MET A 353 -20.37 -0.89 22.73
N GLY A 354 -19.15 -1.33 22.44
CA GLY A 354 -18.53 -2.42 23.18
C GLY A 354 -17.32 -3.03 22.48
N MET A 355 -17.01 -4.27 22.84
CA MET A 355 -15.93 -5.04 22.22
C MET A 355 -16.43 -5.71 20.94
N VAL A 356 -15.99 -5.17 19.80
CA VAL A 356 -16.36 -5.64 18.46
C VAL A 356 -15.09 -6.07 17.73
N PHE A 357 -14.76 -7.35 17.81
CA PHE A 357 -13.58 -7.90 17.16
C PHE A 357 -13.75 -7.91 15.64
N GLY A 358 -12.79 -7.37 14.90
CA GLY A 358 -12.95 -7.15 13.46
C GLY A 358 -13.73 -5.89 13.11
N GLY A 359 -13.96 -4.98 14.07
CA GLY A 359 -14.82 -3.80 13.91
C GLY A 359 -14.36 -2.73 12.92
N PHE A 360 -13.21 -2.91 12.24
CA PHE A 360 -12.78 -2.01 11.16
C PHE A 360 -13.44 -2.34 9.82
N GLY A 361 -14.76 -2.38 9.80
CA GLY A 361 -15.59 -2.59 8.62
C GLY A 361 -17.01 -2.10 8.87
N PRO A 362 -17.85 -1.94 7.83
CA PRO A 362 -19.21 -1.41 7.98
C PRO A 362 -20.14 -2.35 8.76
N LEU A 363 -19.77 -3.64 8.86
CA LEU A 363 -20.50 -4.64 9.64
C LEU A 363 -19.56 -5.31 10.64
N GLY A 364 -20.07 -5.51 11.86
CA GLY A 364 -19.43 -6.30 12.91
C GLY A 364 -20.43 -7.27 13.52
N VAL A 365 -19.93 -8.40 14.01
CA VAL A 365 -20.72 -9.37 14.78
C VAL A 365 -20.08 -9.53 16.14
N ALA A 366 -20.87 -9.45 17.21
CA ALA A 366 -20.42 -9.59 18.59
C ALA A 366 -21.46 -10.31 19.44
N ASP A 367 -21.04 -10.93 20.54
CA ASP A 367 -21.95 -11.46 21.57
C ASP A 367 -22.65 -10.29 22.29
N GLU A 368 -23.96 -10.39 22.56
CA GLU A 368 -24.74 -9.33 23.23
C GLU A 368 -24.11 -8.87 24.56
N ARG A 369 -23.38 -9.76 25.26
CA ARG A 369 -22.75 -9.48 26.56
C ARG A 369 -21.50 -8.61 26.44
N LEU A 370 -20.91 -8.52 25.26
CA LEU A 370 -19.77 -7.66 24.98
C LEU A 370 -20.18 -6.24 24.60
N LEU A 371 -21.48 -5.94 24.64
CA LEU A 371 -22.08 -4.69 24.21
C LEU A 371 -22.89 -4.04 25.33
N THR A 372 -23.01 -2.72 25.26
CA THR A 372 -23.94 -1.91 26.04
C THR A 372 -24.53 -0.81 25.17
N ARG A 373 -25.59 -0.15 25.64
CA ARG A 373 -26.20 0.97 24.92
C ARG A 373 -25.32 2.22 24.99
N VAL A 374 -25.37 3.02 23.92
CA VAL A 374 -24.69 4.32 23.86
C VAL A 374 -25.56 5.36 24.58
N PRO A 375 -24.99 6.18 25.50
CA PRO A 375 -25.69 7.33 26.06
C PRO A 375 -26.19 8.29 24.96
N ASP A 376 -27.36 8.90 25.16
CA ASP A 376 -28.07 9.63 24.10
C ASP A 376 -27.26 10.80 23.51
N ASP A 377 -26.49 11.49 24.35
CA ASP A 377 -25.69 12.68 24.03
C ASP A 377 -24.34 12.38 23.38
N TRP A 378 -23.96 11.11 23.25
CA TRP A 378 -22.65 10.73 22.71
C TRP A 378 -22.65 10.63 21.19
N SER A 379 -21.59 11.17 20.58
CA SER A 379 -21.24 10.90 19.18
C SER A 379 -20.70 9.48 19.00
N TRP A 380 -20.71 8.96 17.77
CA TRP A 380 -20.16 7.63 17.46
C TRP A 380 -18.68 7.54 17.77
N GLU A 381 -17.94 8.62 17.51
CA GLU A 381 -16.53 8.76 17.80
C GLU A 381 -16.26 8.65 19.29
N THR A 382 -17.04 9.37 20.10
CA THR A 382 -16.93 9.33 21.56
C THR A 382 -17.26 7.93 22.07
N ALA A 383 -18.39 7.36 21.67
CA ALA A 383 -18.82 6.03 22.09
C ALA A 383 -17.82 4.93 21.71
N SER A 384 -17.23 4.98 20.52
CA SER A 384 -16.23 4.00 20.09
C SER A 384 -14.86 4.13 20.79
N SER A 385 -14.62 5.24 21.49
CA SER A 385 -13.34 5.51 22.15
C SER A 385 -13.22 4.95 23.57
N VAL A 386 -14.36 4.56 24.16
CA VAL A 386 -14.51 4.25 25.58
C VAL A 386 -14.29 2.76 25.92
N PRO A 387 -14.92 1.78 25.23
CA PRO A 387 -15.05 0.42 25.76
C PRO A 387 -13.74 -0.22 26.21
N LEU A 388 -12.76 -0.35 25.32
CA LEU A 388 -11.56 -1.15 25.61
C LEU A 388 -10.69 -0.49 26.67
N VAL A 389 -10.52 0.84 26.61
CA VAL A 389 -9.60 1.54 27.51
C VAL A 389 -10.13 1.62 28.93
N PHE A 390 -11.44 1.86 29.09
CA PHE A 390 -12.08 1.91 30.40
C PHE A 390 -12.30 0.51 30.98
N LEU A 391 -12.67 -0.49 30.17
CA LEU A 391 -12.73 -1.88 30.65
C LEU A 391 -11.36 -2.37 31.15
N THR A 392 -10.29 -2.08 30.40
CA THR A 392 -8.93 -2.46 30.79
C THR A 392 -8.55 -1.84 32.12
N ALA A 393 -8.76 -0.53 32.26
CA ALA A 393 -8.44 0.20 33.49
C ALA A 393 -9.32 -0.24 34.67
N TYR A 394 -10.62 -0.43 34.46
CA TYR A 394 -11.55 -0.84 35.51
C TYR A 394 -11.23 -2.24 36.03
N HIS A 395 -11.02 -3.20 35.12
CA HIS A 395 -10.64 -4.57 35.49
C HIS A 395 -9.30 -4.60 36.23
N ALA A 396 -8.30 -3.85 35.74
CA ALA A 396 -7.00 -3.75 36.38
C ALA A 396 -7.09 -3.21 37.82
N LEU A 397 -7.72 -2.04 37.99
CA LEU A 397 -7.71 -1.32 39.26
C LEU A 397 -8.70 -1.91 40.28
N LYS A 398 -9.90 -2.28 39.84
CA LYS A 398 -10.96 -2.76 40.73
C LYS A 398 -10.84 -4.26 41.01
N ASP A 399 -10.73 -5.09 39.97
CA ASP A 399 -10.82 -6.54 40.13
C ASP A 399 -9.46 -7.16 40.46
N LEU A 400 -8.40 -6.77 39.74
CA LEU A 400 -7.09 -7.40 39.88
C LEU A 400 -6.26 -6.80 41.02
N ALA A 401 -6.17 -5.46 41.10
CA ALA A 401 -5.46 -4.79 42.19
C ALA A 401 -6.28 -4.72 43.49
N GLY A 402 -7.61 -4.65 43.39
CA GLY A 402 -8.47 -4.35 44.54
C GLY A 402 -8.09 -3.02 45.20
N LEU A 403 -7.86 -1.99 44.37
CA LEU A 403 -7.34 -0.68 44.78
C LEU A 403 -8.23 -0.03 45.84
N ARG A 404 -7.62 0.45 46.92
CA ARG A 404 -8.32 1.03 48.07
C ARG A 404 -8.06 2.53 48.20
N PRO A 405 -8.98 3.30 48.81
CA PRO A 405 -8.75 4.71 49.10
C PRO A 405 -7.46 4.91 49.92
N GLY A 406 -6.64 5.85 49.49
CA GLY A 406 -5.35 6.20 50.09
C GLY A 406 -4.16 5.34 49.67
N GLU A 407 -4.35 4.32 48.82
CA GLU A 407 -3.23 3.58 48.21
C GLU A 407 -2.55 4.43 47.12
N LYS A 408 -1.24 4.24 46.96
CA LYS A 408 -0.40 4.92 45.97
C LYS A 408 -0.24 4.07 44.73
N ILE A 409 -0.61 4.61 43.56
CA ILE A 409 -0.53 3.89 42.29
C ILE A 409 0.35 4.61 41.28
N LEU A 410 1.23 3.87 40.61
CA LEU A 410 1.94 4.31 39.41
C LEU A 410 1.23 3.86 38.14
N ILE A 411 0.94 4.81 37.25
CA ILE A 411 0.33 4.57 35.94
C ILE A 411 1.32 4.98 34.85
N HIS A 412 1.85 4.00 34.11
CA HIS A 412 2.69 4.29 32.95
C HIS A 412 1.88 4.75 31.74
N ALA A 413 2.53 5.55 30.88
CA ALA A 413 1.91 6.11 29.67
C ALA A 413 0.58 6.86 29.96
N GLY A 414 0.55 7.68 31.01
CA GLY A 414 -0.66 8.31 31.54
C GLY A 414 -1.41 9.24 30.57
N ALA A 415 -0.74 9.71 29.51
CA ALA A 415 -1.37 10.53 28.45
C ALA A 415 -1.92 9.71 27.26
N GLY A 416 -1.78 8.38 27.30
CA GLY A 416 -2.42 7.45 26.35
C GLY A 416 -3.81 7.01 26.82
N GLY A 417 -4.55 6.32 25.95
CA GLY A 417 -5.96 5.97 26.22
C GLY A 417 -6.21 5.26 27.56
N VAL A 418 -5.53 4.13 27.82
CA VAL A 418 -5.70 3.38 29.07
C VAL A 418 -5.18 4.17 30.27
N GLY A 419 -4.06 4.88 30.12
CA GLY A 419 -3.49 5.70 31.18
C GLY A 419 -4.44 6.79 31.66
N MET A 420 -5.06 7.52 30.72
CA MET A 420 -6.05 8.56 31.05
C MET A 420 -7.30 7.97 31.72
N ALA A 421 -7.79 6.81 31.27
CA ALA A 421 -8.92 6.13 31.90
C ALA A 421 -8.56 5.64 33.33
N ALA A 422 -7.37 5.08 33.51
CA ALA A 422 -6.88 4.60 34.79
C ALA A 422 -6.68 5.73 35.81
N ILE A 423 -6.19 6.90 35.41
CA ILE A 423 -6.06 8.07 36.30
C ILE A 423 -7.44 8.50 36.83
N GLN A 424 -8.45 8.59 35.96
CA GLN A 424 -9.81 8.96 36.37
C GLN A 424 -10.42 7.93 37.35
N ILE A 425 -10.29 6.64 37.05
CA ILE A 425 -10.79 5.57 37.92
C ILE A 425 -10.03 5.53 39.25
N ALA A 426 -8.70 5.73 39.25
CA ALA A 426 -7.90 5.78 40.46
C ALA A 426 -8.31 6.96 41.37
N HIS A 427 -8.55 8.14 40.80
CA HIS A 427 -9.07 9.28 41.55
C HIS A 427 -10.47 9.01 42.11
N HIS A 428 -11.37 8.39 41.34
CA HIS A 428 -12.68 7.98 41.82
C HIS A 428 -12.60 7.01 43.01
N LEU A 429 -11.66 6.07 42.97
CA LEU A 429 -11.39 5.12 44.06
C LEU A 429 -10.61 5.74 45.24
N GLY A 430 -10.25 7.02 45.15
CA GLY A 430 -9.56 7.76 46.21
C GLY A 430 -8.08 7.42 46.36
N ALA A 431 -7.42 6.93 45.31
CA ALA A 431 -5.99 6.64 45.31
C ALA A 431 -5.14 7.89 45.04
N GLU A 432 -3.89 7.87 45.53
CA GLU A 432 -2.85 8.86 45.19
C GLU A 432 -2.13 8.41 43.92
N VAL A 433 -2.14 9.26 42.89
CA VAL A 433 -1.73 8.86 41.53
C VAL A 433 -0.35 9.44 41.18
N PHE A 434 0.55 8.55 40.80
CA PHE A 434 1.82 8.82 40.13
C PHE A 434 1.67 8.45 38.65
N ALA A 435 2.20 9.26 37.75
CA ALA A 435 2.06 8.98 36.32
C ALA A 435 3.31 9.36 35.51
N THR A 436 3.59 8.56 34.47
CA THR A 436 4.65 8.89 33.51
C THR A 436 4.09 9.23 32.14
N ALA A 437 4.69 10.21 31.47
CA ALA A 437 4.45 10.51 30.05
C ALA A 437 5.67 11.22 29.46
N SER A 438 5.73 11.33 28.12
CA SER A 438 6.68 12.24 27.46
C SER A 438 6.45 13.69 27.91
N GLU A 439 7.51 14.46 28.12
CA GLU A 439 7.46 15.83 28.66
C GLU A 439 6.45 16.75 27.98
N GLY A 440 6.39 16.72 26.64
CA GLY A 440 5.42 17.50 25.86
C GLY A 440 3.94 17.20 26.16
N LYS A 441 3.64 16.13 26.91
CA LYS A 441 2.29 15.72 27.31
C LYS A 441 2.00 15.90 28.80
N TRP A 442 2.93 16.43 29.60
CA TRP A 442 2.71 16.62 31.04
C TRP A 442 1.53 17.56 31.36
N GLY A 443 1.24 18.52 30.47
CA GLY A 443 0.03 19.36 30.59
C GLY A 443 -1.27 18.54 30.65
N VAL A 444 -1.33 17.39 29.97
CA VAL A 444 -2.48 16.47 30.02
C VAL A 444 -2.61 15.84 31.41
N LEU A 445 -1.51 15.35 31.98
CA LEU A 445 -1.52 14.73 33.32
C LEU A 445 -1.97 15.72 34.40
N ARG A 446 -1.48 16.96 34.33
CA ARG A 446 -1.92 18.05 35.21
C ARG A 446 -3.42 18.32 35.09
N SER A 447 -3.93 18.35 33.86
CA SER A 447 -5.36 18.56 33.62
C SER A 447 -6.25 17.44 34.17
N LEU A 448 -5.68 16.23 34.34
CA LEU A 448 -6.35 15.08 34.96
C LEU A 448 -6.22 15.04 36.49
N GLY A 449 -5.55 16.02 37.11
CA GLY A 449 -5.42 16.12 38.57
C GLY A 449 -4.17 15.47 39.17
N VAL A 450 -3.21 15.04 38.34
CA VAL A 450 -1.91 14.53 38.83
C VAL A 450 -1.03 15.70 39.28
N ALA A 451 -0.48 15.61 40.50
CA ALA A 451 0.39 16.64 41.06
C ALA A 451 1.74 16.74 40.34
N ASP A 452 2.36 17.92 40.34
CA ASP A 452 3.60 18.17 39.58
C ASP A 452 4.79 17.32 40.03
N ASP A 453 4.89 17.03 41.33
CA ASP A 453 5.89 16.13 41.94
C ASP A 453 5.56 14.65 41.75
N HIS A 454 4.38 14.33 41.20
CA HIS A 454 3.93 12.97 40.88
C HIS A 454 3.98 12.67 39.36
N ILE A 455 4.59 13.56 38.58
CA ILE A 455 4.77 13.42 37.13
C ILE A 455 6.25 13.20 36.80
N ALA A 456 6.54 12.20 35.97
CA ALA A 456 7.89 11.97 35.46
C ALA A 456 7.92 11.55 33.98
N SER A 457 9.11 11.55 33.38
CA SER A 457 9.32 11.12 32.00
C SER A 457 9.06 9.62 31.85
N SER A 458 8.34 9.23 30.81
CA SER A 458 8.20 7.81 30.42
C SER A 458 9.27 7.33 29.44
N ARG A 459 10.28 8.17 29.15
CA ARG A 459 11.38 7.86 28.21
C ARG A 459 12.73 7.67 28.88
N THR A 460 12.83 7.95 30.18
CA THR A 460 14.05 7.78 30.98
C THR A 460 13.72 7.01 32.25
N LEU A 461 14.73 6.50 32.94
CA LEU A 461 14.57 5.79 34.22
C LEU A 461 14.51 6.75 35.42
N ASP A 462 14.56 8.07 35.18
CA ASP A 462 14.62 9.09 36.24
C ASP A 462 13.37 9.10 37.13
N PHE A 463 12.24 8.56 36.65
CA PHE A 463 11.03 8.40 37.45
C PHE A 463 11.26 7.51 38.69
N GLU A 464 12.20 6.58 38.64
CA GLU A 464 12.54 5.73 39.80
C GLU A 464 13.06 6.60 40.95
N THR A 465 13.99 7.50 40.67
CA THR A 465 14.54 8.40 41.70
C THR A 465 13.50 9.42 42.12
N ALA A 466 12.83 10.07 41.15
CA ALA A 466 11.84 11.11 41.42
C ALA A 466 10.69 10.60 42.30
N PHE A 467 10.15 9.42 42.01
CA PHE A 467 9.04 8.87 42.78
C PHE A 467 9.48 8.24 44.10
N THR A 468 10.72 7.76 44.24
CA THR A 468 11.22 7.27 45.55
C THR A 468 11.24 8.40 46.58
N GLU A 469 11.65 9.61 46.19
CA GLU A 469 11.69 10.78 47.07
C GLU A 469 10.29 11.18 47.58
N VAL A 470 9.27 11.03 46.74
CA VAL A 470 7.89 11.45 47.02
C VAL A 470 7.04 10.34 47.66
N ALA A 471 7.23 9.08 47.24
CA ALA A 471 6.50 7.93 47.77
C ALA A 471 6.87 7.62 49.23
N GLY A 472 8.09 7.95 49.66
CA GLY A 472 8.60 7.73 51.02
C GLY A 472 8.94 6.25 51.31
N GLU A 473 9.29 5.95 52.57
CA GLU A 473 9.81 4.63 52.98
C GLU A 473 8.88 3.42 52.71
N LYS A 474 7.57 3.67 52.50
CA LYS A 474 6.59 2.62 52.21
C LYS A 474 6.52 2.24 50.73
N GLY A 475 7.13 3.03 49.84
CA GLY A 475 7.04 2.84 48.39
C GLY A 475 5.62 2.99 47.85
N LEU A 476 5.39 2.43 46.67
CA LEU A 476 4.09 2.38 45.99
C LEU A 476 3.35 1.07 46.27
N ASP A 477 2.02 1.11 46.22
CA ASP A 477 1.16 -0.05 46.50
C ASP A 477 0.80 -0.84 45.24
N VAL A 478 0.62 -0.13 44.12
CA VAL A 478 0.20 -0.69 42.83
C VAL A 478 0.97 -0.06 41.68
N VAL A 479 1.36 -0.87 40.69
CA VAL A 479 1.89 -0.40 39.41
C VAL A 479 0.99 -0.94 38.29
N LEU A 480 0.49 -0.06 37.43
CA LEU A 480 -0.11 -0.40 36.15
C LEU A 480 0.93 -0.14 35.04
N ASN A 481 1.55 -1.19 34.55
CA ASN A 481 2.66 -1.10 33.60
C ASN A 481 2.21 -1.24 32.14
N ALA A 482 2.89 -0.47 31.28
CA ALA A 482 2.78 -0.52 29.83
C ALA A 482 4.15 -0.34 29.13
N LEU A 483 5.25 -0.31 29.88
CA LEU A 483 6.63 -0.18 29.39
C LEU A 483 7.31 -1.57 29.38
N ALA A 484 8.48 -1.69 28.76
CA ALA A 484 9.20 -2.96 28.61
C ALA A 484 10.69 -2.84 28.97
N GLY A 485 11.35 -3.96 29.25
CA GLY A 485 12.79 -4.00 29.54
C GLY A 485 13.13 -3.39 30.89
N GLU A 486 14.22 -2.61 30.96
CA GLU A 486 14.73 -2.01 32.20
C GLU A 486 13.72 -1.11 32.94
N PHE A 487 12.72 -0.60 32.21
CA PHE A 487 11.61 0.16 32.78
C PHE A 487 10.74 -0.70 33.70
N VAL A 488 10.52 -1.99 33.37
CA VAL A 488 9.77 -2.93 34.20
C VAL A 488 10.49 -3.12 35.53
N ASP A 489 11.80 -3.35 35.47
CA ASP A 489 12.64 -3.59 36.64
C ASP A 489 12.67 -2.35 37.56
N ALA A 490 12.76 -1.15 36.98
CA ALA A 490 12.69 0.12 37.72
C ALA A 490 11.33 0.30 38.42
N SER A 491 10.24 -0.02 37.73
CA SER A 491 8.89 0.08 38.28
C SER A 491 8.63 -0.97 39.38
N MET A 492 9.22 -2.16 39.28
CA MET A 492 9.15 -3.15 40.37
C MET A 492 9.89 -2.68 41.62
N ARG A 493 11.03 -1.98 41.49
CA ARG A 493 11.78 -1.45 42.64
C ARG A 493 11.06 -0.33 43.40
N LEU A 494 10.10 0.34 42.77
CA LEU A 494 9.25 1.35 43.41
C LEU A 494 8.16 0.75 44.32
N LEU A 495 7.85 -0.54 44.17
CA LEU A 495 6.82 -1.19 44.97
C LEU A 495 7.29 -1.46 46.41
N GLY A 496 6.42 -1.18 47.37
CA GLY A 496 6.59 -1.60 48.76
C GLY A 496 6.32 -3.09 48.98
N THR A 497 6.58 -3.57 50.20
CA THR A 497 6.24 -4.95 50.60
C THR A 497 4.73 -5.18 50.48
N GLY A 498 4.32 -6.23 49.77
CA GLY A 498 2.91 -6.51 49.47
C GLY A 498 2.39 -5.81 48.21
N GLY A 499 3.27 -5.15 47.45
CA GLY A 499 2.93 -4.43 46.23
C GLY A 499 2.33 -5.31 45.14
N ARG A 500 1.48 -4.72 44.29
CA ARG A 500 0.81 -5.40 43.17
C ARG A 500 1.31 -4.81 41.85
N PHE A 501 1.90 -5.65 41.01
CA PHE A 501 2.38 -5.27 39.69
C PHE A 501 1.45 -5.85 38.62
N LEU A 502 0.76 -4.98 37.89
CA LEU A 502 -0.16 -5.35 36.81
C LEU A 502 0.50 -5.07 35.46
N GLU A 503 0.79 -6.12 34.72
CA GLU A 503 1.44 -6.06 33.40
C GLU A 503 0.40 -6.15 32.28
N MET A 504 0.38 -5.13 31.41
CA MET A 504 -0.41 -5.10 30.19
C MET A 504 0.40 -5.47 28.95
N GLY A 505 1.72 -5.29 29.00
CA GLY A 505 2.65 -5.59 27.92
C GLY A 505 2.76 -7.09 27.66
N LYS A 506 2.73 -7.49 26.37
CA LYS A 506 2.88 -8.90 25.96
C LYS A 506 4.32 -9.30 25.61
N THR A 507 5.22 -8.33 25.49
CA THR A 507 6.56 -8.54 24.94
C THR A 507 7.58 -8.98 25.98
N ASP A 508 7.35 -8.64 27.25
CA ASP A 508 8.30 -8.86 28.37
C ASP A 508 7.58 -9.48 29.58
N ILE A 509 6.76 -10.51 29.34
CA ILE A 509 6.02 -11.19 30.41
C ILE A 509 7.00 -11.96 31.30
N ARG A 510 7.03 -11.61 32.59
CA ARG A 510 7.86 -12.27 33.61
C ARG A 510 7.13 -13.46 34.25
N ASP A 511 7.91 -14.41 34.75
CA ASP A 511 7.39 -15.51 35.56
C ASP A 511 6.96 -14.96 36.94
N ALA A 512 5.75 -15.31 37.38
CA ALA A 512 5.19 -14.84 38.64
C ALA A 512 6.00 -15.33 39.84
N ASP A 513 6.65 -16.49 39.73
CA ASP A 513 7.48 -17.08 40.78
C ASP A 513 8.90 -16.47 40.84
N ALA A 514 9.28 -15.67 39.84
CA ALA A 514 10.57 -14.96 39.79
C ALA A 514 10.51 -13.53 40.37
N ALA A 515 9.32 -13.04 40.73
CA ALA A 515 9.15 -11.75 41.38
C ALA A 515 9.76 -11.77 42.81
N SER A 516 10.39 -10.67 43.22
CA SER A 516 11.02 -10.54 44.55
C SER A 516 10.03 -10.81 45.69
N ASP A 517 10.52 -11.42 46.78
CA ASP A 517 9.73 -11.78 47.97
C ASP A 517 8.75 -10.68 48.39
N GLY A 518 7.44 -10.95 48.24
CA GLY A 518 6.36 -10.08 48.70
C GLY A 518 5.69 -9.19 47.64
N ILE A 519 6.08 -9.25 46.36
CA ILE A 519 5.35 -8.59 45.26
C ILE A 519 4.45 -9.59 44.52
N THR A 520 3.21 -9.20 44.24
CA THR A 520 2.29 -9.98 43.40
C THR A 520 2.36 -9.48 41.96
N TYR A 521 2.92 -10.26 41.05
CA TYR A 521 2.94 -9.97 39.62
C TYR A 521 1.75 -10.62 38.90
N ARG A 522 1.03 -9.87 38.06
CA ARG A 522 -0.08 -10.37 37.24
C ARG A 522 -0.05 -9.79 35.84
N PHE A 523 0.13 -10.66 34.85
CA PHE A 523 -0.22 -10.37 33.47
C PHE A 523 -1.75 -10.53 33.28
N PHE A 524 -2.37 -9.64 32.49
CA PHE A 524 -3.80 -9.71 32.21
C PHE A 524 -4.16 -9.24 30.79
N ASP A 525 -5.31 -9.73 30.30
CA ASP A 525 -5.88 -9.41 28.98
C ASP A 525 -7.40 -9.56 29.06
N LEU A 526 -8.14 -8.59 28.51
CA LEU A 526 -9.61 -8.61 28.50
C LEU A 526 -10.19 -9.82 27.75
N GLY A 527 -9.47 -10.38 26.77
CA GLY A 527 -9.88 -11.60 26.06
C GLY A 527 -9.91 -12.86 26.94
N MET A 528 -9.39 -12.80 28.17
CA MET A 528 -9.47 -13.89 29.15
C MET A 528 -10.62 -13.71 30.17
N VAL A 529 -11.34 -12.59 30.12
CA VAL A 529 -12.40 -12.26 31.07
C VAL A 529 -13.72 -12.86 30.58
N ASP A 530 -14.51 -13.40 31.51
CA ASP A 530 -15.82 -13.96 31.21
C ASP A 530 -16.77 -12.88 30.60
N PRO A 531 -17.49 -13.16 29.50
CA PRO A 531 -18.36 -12.20 28.85
C PRO A 531 -19.44 -11.60 29.77
N ASP A 532 -20.01 -12.37 30.70
CA ASP A 532 -21.01 -11.85 31.64
C ASP A 532 -20.38 -10.82 32.60
N HIS A 533 -19.11 -11.01 32.98
CA HIS A 533 -18.37 -10.02 33.77
C HIS A 533 -18.01 -8.78 32.95
N ILE A 534 -17.64 -8.93 31.67
CA ILE A 534 -17.46 -7.78 30.74
C ILE A 534 -18.74 -6.94 30.68
N GLN A 535 -19.91 -7.58 30.54
CA GLN A 535 -21.19 -6.88 30.49
C GLN A 535 -21.44 -6.06 31.76
N GLN A 536 -21.20 -6.66 32.93
CA GLN A 536 -21.38 -5.97 34.21
C GLN A 536 -20.44 -4.76 34.32
N MET A 537 -19.18 -4.89 33.90
CA MET A 537 -18.24 -3.77 33.90
C MET A 537 -18.66 -2.66 32.94
N LEU A 538 -19.18 -2.99 31.75
CA LEU A 538 -19.70 -2.00 30.80
C LEU A 538 -20.88 -1.22 31.42
N LEU A 539 -21.81 -1.91 32.09
CA LEU A 539 -22.95 -1.26 32.76
C LEU A 539 -22.49 -0.35 33.92
N ASP A 540 -21.56 -0.82 34.75
CA ASP A 540 -20.98 -0.02 35.83
C ASP A 540 -20.28 1.24 35.29
N LEU A 541 -19.55 1.11 34.18
CA LEU A 541 -18.86 2.23 33.54
C LEU A 541 -19.84 3.26 32.98
N VAL A 542 -20.91 2.83 32.29
CA VAL A 542 -21.95 3.73 31.80
C VAL A 542 -22.58 4.52 32.95
N ASP A 543 -22.92 3.86 34.07
CA ASP A 543 -23.46 4.54 35.26
C ASP A 543 -22.46 5.54 35.88
N LEU A 544 -21.15 5.31 35.76
CA LEU A 544 -20.14 6.29 36.19
C LEU A 544 -20.03 7.49 35.23
N PHE A 545 -20.21 7.29 33.93
CA PHE A 545 -20.27 8.39 32.97
C PHE A 545 -21.54 9.23 33.13
N GLU A 546 -22.71 8.60 33.31
CA GLU A 546 -23.98 9.31 33.52
C GLU A 546 -24.01 10.14 34.80
N ARG A 547 -23.20 9.78 35.79
CA ARG A 547 -23.02 10.53 37.04
C ARG A 547 -21.90 11.58 36.98
N ASP A 548 -21.34 11.84 35.79
CA ASP A 548 -20.22 12.76 35.56
C ASP A 548 -18.97 12.44 36.40
N VAL A 549 -18.80 11.18 36.82
CA VAL A 549 -17.61 10.73 37.57
C VAL A 549 -16.45 10.48 36.63
N LEU A 550 -16.75 9.95 35.44
CA LEU A 550 -15.79 9.74 34.35
C LEU A 550 -16.14 10.67 33.19
N SER A 551 -15.13 11.08 32.45
CA SER A 551 -15.26 11.89 31.24
C SER A 551 -14.63 11.18 30.04
N PRO A 552 -15.26 11.23 28.85
CA PRO A 552 -14.69 10.65 27.64
C PRO A 552 -13.32 11.25 27.30
N LEU A 553 -12.50 10.46 26.60
CA LEU A 553 -11.15 10.88 26.23
C LEU A 553 -11.16 11.80 25.01
N PRO A 554 -10.13 12.65 24.81
CA PRO A 554 -9.94 13.35 23.55
C PRO A 554 -9.84 12.36 22.39
N VAL A 555 -10.66 12.57 21.35
CA VAL A 555 -10.69 11.71 20.17
C VAL A 555 -10.09 12.43 18.97
N ARG A 556 -9.27 11.72 18.21
CA ARG A 556 -8.88 12.12 16.86
C ARG A 556 -9.36 11.07 15.86
N ALA A 557 -10.20 11.49 14.92
CA ALA A 557 -10.85 10.61 13.97
C ALA A 557 -10.20 10.65 12.58
N TRP A 558 -10.22 9.52 11.90
CA TRP A 558 -9.94 9.38 10.46
C TRP A 558 -11.02 8.51 9.84
N ASP A 559 -11.34 8.74 8.57
CA ASP A 559 -12.07 7.75 7.78
C ASP A 559 -11.25 6.45 7.69
N VAL A 560 -11.90 5.29 7.81
CA VAL A 560 -11.24 3.97 7.71
C VAL A 560 -10.48 3.79 6.40
N ARG A 561 -10.89 4.45 5.31
CA ARG A 561 -10.18 4.44 4.03
C ARG A 561 -8.81 5.11 4.14
N ARG A 562 -8.59 5.97 5.14
CA ARG A 562 -7.30 6.60 5.47
C ARG A 562 -6.52 5.90 6.58
N SER A 563 -6.80 4.61 6.82
CA SER A 563 -6.15 3.83 7.89
C SER A 563 -4.62 3.85 7.85
N ARG A 564 -3.99 3.90 6.66
CA ARG A 564 -2.52 3.99 6.55
C ARG A 564 -1.95 5.21 7.31
N GLU A 565 -2.63 6.35 7.23
CA GLU A 565 -2.23 7.57 7.93
C GLU A 565 -2.49 7.47 9.43
N ALA A 566 -3.66 6.97 9.82
CA ALA A 566 -4.02 6.80 11.23
C ALA A 566 -3.05 5.85 11.96
N PHE A 567 -2.69 4.72 11.34
CA PHE A 567 -1.73 3.76 11.88
C PHE A 567 -0.32 4.36 12.01
N ARG A 568 0.16 5.10 10.99
CA ARG A 568 1.45 5.83 11.06
C ARG A 568 1.44 6.89 12.16
N PHE A 569 0.34 7.63 12.28
CA PHE A 569 0.21 8.64 13.32
C PHE A 569 0.26 8.02 14.73
N MET A 570 -0.38 6.86 14.90
CA MET A 570 -0.31 6.10 16.14
C MET A 570 1.10 5.57 16.42
N SER A 571 1.79 5.01 15.43
CA SER A 571 3.13 4.41 15.60
C SER A 571 4.19 5.44 16.02
N MET A 572 4.05 6.70 15.64
CA MET A 572 4.92 7.80 16.10
C MET A 572 4.69 8.20 17.58
N ALA A 573 3.70 7.61 18.26
CA ALA A 573 3.32 7.93 19.64
C ALA A 573 3.02 9.43 19.91
N LYS A 574 2.64 10.19 18.87
CA LYS A 574 2.33 11.63 18.98
C LYS A 574 0.91 11.93 19.50
N HIS A 575 0.02 10.94 19.50
CA HIS A 575 -1.38 11.11 19.88
C HIS A 575 -1.56 11.32 21.40
N ILE A 576 -2.65 12.00 21.77
CA ILE A 576 -3.18 12.14 23.13
C ILE A 576 -4.58 11.54 23.09
N GLY A 577 -4.98 10.80 24.13
CA GLY A 577 -6.29 10.16 24.18
C GLY A 577 -6.41 9.00 23.19
N LYS A 578 -7.45 9.03 22.34
CA LYS A 578 -7.83 7.90 21.48
C LYS A 578 -7.87 8.27 20.00
N ILE A 579 -7.47 7.33 19.16
CA ILE A 579 -7.67 7.41 17.71
C ILE A 579 -8.88 6.57 17.34
N VAL A 580 -9.75 7.12 16.48
CA VAL A 580 -10.97 6.46 16.01
C VAL A 580 -10.97 6.39 14.48
N LEU A 581 -11.43 5.27 13.94
CA LEU A 581 -11.71 5.08 12.53
C LEU A 581 -13.22 5.17 12.30
N THR A 582 -13.68 6.17 11.55
CA THR A 582 -15.08 6.31 11.15
C THR A 582 -15.37 5.49 9.91
N MET A 583 -16.55 4.88 9.84
CA MET A 583 -16.98 4.13 8.67
C MET A 583 -17.59 5.06 7.61
N PRO A 584 -17.44 4.76 6.31
CA PRO A 584 -18.13 5.50 5.26
C PRO A 584 -19.64 5.42 5.47
N ARG A 585 -20.34 6.54 5.29
CA ARG A 585 -21.80 6.57 5.44
C ARG A 585 -22.46 5.82 4.28
N ALA A 586 -23.29 4.84 4.60
CA ALA A 586 -24.18 4.23 3.62
C ALA A 586 -25.35 5.19 3.32
N MET A 587 -25.90 5.09 2.10
CA MET A 587 -27.15 5.77 1.78
C MET A 587 -28.28 5.16 2.63
N ASP A 588 -29.09 6.01 3.25
CA ASP A 588 -30.25 5.59 4.04
C ASP A 588 -31.39 5.17 3.11
N PRO A 589 -31.87 3.92 3.16
CA PRO A 589 -33.01 3.45 2.36
C PRO A 589 -34.29 4.26 2.55
N GLU A 590 -34.50 4.83 3.75
CA GLU A 590 -35.67 5.66 4.08
C GLU A 590 -35.46 7.15 3.78
N GLY A 591 -34.24 7.55 3.41
CA GLY A 591 -33.92 8.89 2.96
C GLY A 591 -34.28 9.12 1.48
N THR A 592 -34.49 10.38 1.12
CA THR A 592 -34.74 10.78 -0.27
C THR A 592 -33.42 10.94 -1.04
N VAL A 593 -33.36 10.38 -2.25
CA VAL A 593 -32.27 10.62 -3.21
C VAL A 593 -32.73 11.53 -4.35
N LEU A 594 -32.06 12.67 -4.53
CA LEU A 594 -32.30 13.61 -5.63
C LEU A 594 -31.45 13.22 -6.86
N VAL A 595 -32.09 12.99 -8.00
CA VAL A 595 -31.41 12.78 -9.29
C VAL A 595 -31.78 13.88 -10.28
N THR A 596 -30.83 14.74 -10.63
CA THR A 596 -31.06 15.85 -11.58
C THR A 596 -30.78 15.41 -13.01
N GLY A 597 -31.60 15.83 -13.97
CA GLY A 597 -31.63 15.18 -15.28
C GLY A 597 -32.27 13.79 -15.21
N GLY A 598 -33.08 13.53 -14.17
CA GLY A 598 -33.59 12.23 -13.75
C GLY A 598 -34.41 11.47 -14.80
N THR A 599 -34.84 12.14 -15.86
CA THR A 599 -35.58 11.55 -16.99
C THR A 599 -34.68 11.22 -18.19
N GLY A 600 -33.36 11.39 -18.08
CA GLY A 600 -32.37 10.99 -19.10
C GLY A 600 -32.09 9.48 -19.07
N GLY A 601 -31.56 8.91 -20.16
CA GLY A 601 -31.31 7.47 -20.28
C GLY A 601 -30.44 6.89 -19.14
N LEU A 602 -29.26 7.49 -18.91
CA LEU A 602 -28.35 7.10 -17.83
C LEU A 602 -28.96 7.31 -16.44
N ALA A 603 -29.63 8.44 -16.22
CA ALA A 603 -30.26 8.75 -14.94
C ALA A 603 -31.39 7.78 -14.60
N SER A 604 -32.16 7.36 -15.61
CA SER A 604 -33.23 6.38 -15.47
C SER A 604 -32.68 4.97 -15.17
N ALA A 605 -31.53 4.61 -15.75
CA ALA A 605 -30.85 3.36 -15.42
C ALA A 605 -30.31 3.38 -13.98
N LEU A 606 -29.69 4.49 -13.58
CA LEU A 606 -29.22 4.70 -12.22
C LEU A 606 -30.37 4.67 -11.20
N ALA A 607 -31.49 5.34 -11.48
CA ALA A 607 -32.64 5.34 -10.56
C ALA A 607 -33.15 3.91 -10.30
N ARG A 608 -33.23 3.05 -11.33
CA ARG A 608 -33.59 1.63 -11.16
C ARG A 608 -32.54 0.87 -10.36
N HIS A 609 -31.26 1.12 -10.61
CA HIS A 609 -30.14 0.53 -9.87
C HIS A 609 -30.16 0.89 -8.38
N LEU A 610 -30.43 2.14 -8.04
CA LEU A 610 -30.54 2.61 -6.65
C LEU A 610 -31.68 1.92 -5.90
N VAL A 611 -32.82 1.67 -6.54
CA VAL A 611 -33.92 0.91 -5.91
C VAL A 611 -33.56 -0.56 -5.77
N ALA A 612 -33.10 -1.19 -6.87
CA ALA A 612 -32.91 -2.64 -6.93
C ALA A 612 -31.71 -3.13 -6.10
N GLU A 613 -30.57 -2.44 -6.17
CA GLU A 613 -29.32 -2.88 -5.54
C GLU A 613 -29.03 -2.17 -4.21
N HIS A 614 -29.48 -0.92 -4.04
CA HIS A 614 -29.27 -0.13 -2.81
C HIS A 614 -30.51 -0.03 -1.91
N GLY A 615 -31.66 -0.55 -2.36
CA GLY A 615 -32.88 -0.58 -1.56
C GLY A 615 -33.52 0.79 -1.30
N ILE A 616 -33.15 1.82 -2.08
CA ILE A 616 -33.67 3.18 -1.91
C ILE A 616 -35.17 3.20 -2.17
N LYS A 617 -35.93 3.75 -1.22
CA LYS A 617 -37.40 3.80 -1.30
C LYS A 617 -37.94 5.14 -1.78
N HIS A 618 -37.21 6.24 -1.60
CA HIS A 618 -37.69 7.58 -1.93
C HIS A 618 -36.78 8.27 -2.95
N LEU A 619 -37.33 8.59 -4.12
CA LEU A 619 -36.61 9.21 -5.23
C LEU A 619 -37.27 10.52 -5.64
N LEU A 620 -36.47 11.59 -5.69
CA LEU A 620 -36.86 12.85 -6.30
C LEU A 620 -36.12 13.00 -7.65
N LEU A 621 -36.83 12.78 -8.74
CA LEU A 621 -36.28 12.91 -10.09
C LEU A 621 -36.63 14.29 -10.63
N THR A 622 -35.65 15.06 -11.11
CA THR A 622 -35.92 16.40 -11.64
C THR A 622 -35.39 16.59 -13.06
N SER A 623 -36.19 17.26 -13.89
CA SER A 623 -35.78 17.71 -15.22
C SER A 623 -36.55 18.97 -15.60
N ARG A 624 -36.10 19.72 -16.62
CA ARG A 624 -36.80 20.94 -17.08
C ARG A 624 -38.25 20.69 -17.51
N ARG A 625 -38.54 19.51 -18.06
CA ARG A 625 -39.90 19.11 -18.51
C ARG A 625 -40.71 18.42 -17.41
N GLY A 626 -40.06 17.96 -16.34
CA GLY A 626 -40.69 17.24 -15.25
C GLY A 626 -41.52 16.04 -15.73
N PRO A 627 -42.77 15.87 -15.23
CA PRO A 627 -43.68 14.79 -15.63
C PRO A 627 -43.98 14.73 -17.14
N ASP A 628 -43.84 15.86 -17.85
CA ASP A 628 -44.11 15.93 -19.30
C ASP A 628 -42.91 15.44 -20.15
N ALA A 629 -41.81 14.99 -19.51
CA ALA A 629 -40.69 14.41 -20.23
C ALA A 629 -41.07 13.03 -20.83
N PRO A 630 -40.64 12.72 -22.07
CA PRO A 630 -40.88 11.41 -22.67
C PRO A 630 -40.35 10.28 -21.78
N GLY A 631 -41.20 9.27 -21.51
CA GLY A 631 -40.86 8.12 -20.67
C GLY A 631 -40.88 8.34 -19.15
N ALA A 632 -41.23 9.55 -18.67
CA ALA A 632 -41.28 9.83 -17.23
C ALA A 632 -42.34 9.01 -16.48
N SER A 633 -43.55 8.90 -17.03
CA SER A 633 -44.63 8.10 -16.43
C SER A 633 -44.26 6.62 -16.34
N ASP A 634 -43.69 6.06 -17.42
CA ASP A 634 -43.24 4.67 -17.47
C ASP A 634 -42.11 4.40 -16.46
N LEU A 635 -41.20 5.36 -16.28
CA LEU A 635 -40.14 5.28 -15.27
C LEU A 635 -40.70 5.26 -13.84
N VAL A 636 -41.64 6.15 -13.52
CA VAL A 636 -42.27 6.19 -12.19
C VAL A 636 -42.99 4.88 -11.91
N GLN A 637 -43.72 4.34 -12.88
CA GLN A 637 -44.39 3.05 -12.74
C GLN A 637 -43.38 1.91 -12.50
N ALA A 638 -42.29 1.85 -13.29
CA ALA A 638 -41.27 0.84 -13.13
C ALA A 638 -40.58 0.90 -11.75
N LEU A 639 -40.36 2.09 -11.19
CA LEU A 639 -39.77 2.26 -9.86
C LEU A 639 -40.77 1.86 -8.76
N ALA A 640 -42.07 2.13 -8.93
CA ALA A 640 -43.10 1.68 -8.02
C ALA A 640 -43.25 0.14 -8.00
N GLU A 641 -43.12 -0.51 -9.16
CA GLU A 641 -43.09 -1.98 -9.27
C GLU A 641 -41.88 -2.61 -8.55
N LEU A 642 -40.78 -1.86 -8.43
CA LEU A 642 -39.59 -2.23 -7.64
C LEU A 642 -39.72 -1.86 -6.15
N GLY A 643 -40.82 -1.24 -5.73
CA GLY A 643 -41.11 -0.92 -4.33
C GLY A 643 -40.68 0.47 -3.85
N ALA A 644 -40.37 1.40 -4.77
CA ALA A 644 -39.99 2.77 -4.43
C ALA A 644 -41.08 3.81 -4.80
N GLU A 645 -41.17 4.87 -4.00
CA GLU A 645 -41.93 6.07 -4.32
C GLU A 645 -41.05 7.08 -5.06
N ALA A 646 -41.34 7.29 -6.34
CA ALA A 646 -40.63 8.24 -7.19
C ALA A 646 -41.51 9.45 -7.55
N ARG A 647 -41.03 10.66 -7.23
CA ARG A 647 -41.65 11.92 -7.64
C ARG A 647 -40.83 12.57 -8.76
N VAL A 648 -41.47 12.83 -9.90
CA VAL A 648 -40.85 13.62 -10.98
C VAL A 648 -41.28 15.08 -10.86
N ALA A 649 -40.32 16.00 -10.76
CA ALA A 649 -40.56 17.43 -10.67
C ALA A 649 -40.01 18.19 -11.88
N ALA A 650 -40.76 19.21 -12.33
CA ALA A 650 -40.26 20.18 -13.30
C ALA A 650 -39.43 21.24 -12.56
N CYS A 651 -38.12 21.27 -12.78
CA CYS A 651 -37.24 22.29 -12.22
C CYS A 651 -36.02 22.47 -13.12
N ASP A 652 -35.67 23.72 -13.41
CA ASP A 652 -34.34 24.06 -13.91
C ASP A 652 -33.42 24.19 -12.69
N VAL A 653 -32.47 23.27 -12.55
CA VAL A 653 -31.56 23.24 -11.39
C VAL A 653 -30.52 24.37 -11.43
N ALA A 654 -30.35 25.03 -12.58
CA ALA A 654 -29.56 26.25 -12.69
C ALA A 654 -30.32 27.49 -12.17
N ASP A 655 -31.61 27.40 -11.88
CA ASP A 655 -32.36 28.46 -11.18
C ASP A 655 -32.34 28.18 -9.67
N ARG A 656 -31.61 29.02 -8.92
CA ARG A 656 -31.41 28.84 -7.48
C ARG A 656 -32.72 28.90 -6.69
N GLU A 657 -33.65 29.79 -7.05
CA GLU A 657 -34.92 29.94 -6.33
C GLU A 657 -35.83 28.74 -6.60
N ALA A 658 -35.90 28.29 -7.87
CA ALA A 658 -36.66 27.10 -8.22
C ALA A 658 -36.11 25.84 -7.51
N LEU A 659 -34.78 25.69 -7.45
CA LEU A 659 -34.15 24.57 -6.76
C LEU A 659 -34.39 24.63 -5.25
N ALA A 660 -34.28 25.81 -4.62
CA ALA A 660 -34.59 25.97 -3.20
C ALA A 660 -36.05 25.59 -2.89
N GLY A 661 -37.00 26.01 -3.74
CA GLY A 661 -38.40 25.61 -3.64
C GLY A 661 -38.62 24.11 -3.80
N LEU A 662 -37.88 23.45 -4.70
CA LEU A 662 -37.92 22.00 -4.88
C LEU A 662 -37.40 21.26 -3.64
N LEU A 663 -36.24 21.66 -3.12
CA LEU A 663 -35.61 21.06 -1.95
C LEU A 663 -36.49 21.23 -0.69
N ALA A 664 -37.11 22.39 -0.51
CA ALA A 664 -38.05 22.64 0.58
C ALA A 664 -39.32 21.77 0.50
N SER A 665 -39.61 21.14 -0.64
CA SER A 665 -40.75 20.23 -0.80
C SER A 665 -40.44 18.77 -0.44
N VAL A 666 -39.20 18.46 -0.03
CA VAL A 666 -38.82 17.13 0.47
C VAL A 666 -39.41 16.94 1.87
N PRO A 667 -40.15 15.83 2.13
CA PRO A 667 -40.73 15.58 3.45
C PRO A 667 -39.69 15.47 4.56
N ALA A 668 -39.98 16.04 5.74
CA ALA A 668 -39.10 15.95 6.88
C ALA A 668 -38.97 14.52 7.45
N GLU A 669 -39.99 13.66 7.22
CA GLU A 669 -39.96 12.25 7.59
C GLU A 669 -38.97 11.42 6.74
N HIS A 670 -38.70 11.88 5.51
CA HIS A 670 -37.82 11.23 4.53
C HIS A 670 -36.80 12.25 4.00
N PRO A 671 -35.87 12.73 4.85
CA PRO A 671 -34.99 13.84 4.52
C PRO A 671 -34.10 13.53 3.31
N LEU A 672 -33.63 14.56 2.62
CA LEU A 672 -32.67 14.40 1.53
C LEU A 672 -31.34 13.88 2.09
N THR A 673 -30.91 12.71 1.65
CA THR A 673 -29.66 12.06 2.11
C THR A 673 -28.64 11.86 1.00
N ALA A 674 -29.02 12.00 -0.27
CA ALA A 674 -28.06 11.96 -1.38
C ALA A 674 -28.49 12.81 -2.58
N VAL A 675 -27.50 13.32 -3.32
CA VAL A 675 -27.66 14.05 -4.57
C VAL A 675 -26.83 13.39 -5.65
N VAL A 676 -27.44 13.09 -6.80
CA VAL A 676 -26.75 12.66 -8.03
C VAL A 676 -27.06 13.64 -9.15
N HIS A 677 -26.05 14.39 -9.57
CA HIS A 677 -26.16 15.39 -10.61
C HIS A 677 -25.76 14.81 -11.98
N THR A 678 -26.76 14.48 -12.80
CA THR A 678 -26.55 13.97 -14.17
C THR A 678 -27.05 14.93 -15.26
N ALA A 679 -27.39 16.17 -14.90
CA ALA A 679 -27.88 17.14 -15.89
C ALA A 679 -26.72 17.62 -16.79
N GLY A 680 -27.02 17.79 -18.08
CA GLY A 680 -26.03 18.24 -19.05
C GLY A 680 -26.66 18.48 -20.42
N VAL A 681 -26.00 19.32 -21.20
CA VAL A 681 -26.32 19.61 -22.60
C VAL A 681 -25.02 19.58 -23.39
N LEU A 682 -25.07 19.13 -24.65
CA LEU A 682 -23.94 19.18 -25.58
C LEU A 682 -24.20 20.26 -26.63
N ASP A 683 -23.13 20.94 -27.02
CA ASP A 683 -23.11 21.85 -28.17
C ASP A 683 -21.69 21.86 -28.77
N ASP A 684 -21.33 20.74 -29.39
CA ASP A 684 -19.97 20.49 -29.87
C ASP A 684 -19.58 21.46 -31.01
N GLY A 685 -18.34 21.91 -31.01
CA GLY A 685 -17.78 22.81 -32.00
C GLY A 685 -16.29 23.02 -31.78
N ILE A 686 -15.54 23.10 -32.89
CA ILE A 686 -14.11 23.46 -32.83
C ILE A 686 -13.95 24.83 -32.16
N LEU A 687 -12.81 25.04 -31.49
CA LEU A 687 -12.55 26.22 -30.67
C LEU A 687 -12.82 27.53 -31.43
N ALA A 688 -12.43 27.62 -32.70
CA ALA A 688 -12.64 28.79 -33.56
C ALA A 688 -14.11 29.14 -33.84
N SER A 689 -15.04 28.21 -33.61
CA SER A 689 -16.48 28.38 -33.85
C SER A 689 -17.30 28.58 -32.57
N LEU A 690 -16.66 28.51 -31.40
CA LEU A 690 -17.34 28.70 -30.12
C LEU A 690 -17.57 30.19 -29.85
N THR A 691 -18.73 30.48 -29.30
CA THR A 691 -19.13 31.83 -28.85
C THR A 691 -19.46 31.79 -27.35
N PRO A 692 -19.45 32.93 -26.66
CA PRO A 692 -19.90 33.03 -25.26
C PRO A 692 -21.25 32.36 -25.02
N ASP A 693 -22.26 32.64 -25.85
CA ASP A 693 -23.60 32.03 -25.71
C ASP A 693 -23.59 30.48 -25.79
N ARG A 694 -22.75 29.90 -26.66
CA ARG A 694 -22.59 28.44 -26.79
C ARG A 694 -21.81 27.84 -25.61
N LEU A 695 -20.93 28.63 -25.01
CA LEU A 695 -20.21 28.27 -23.78
C LEU A 695 -21.17 28.26 -22.59
N ASP A 696 -21.90 29.35 -22.38
CA ASP A 696 -22.91 29.51 -21.32
C ASP A 696 -23.98 28.43 -21.36
N THR A 697 -24.48 28.10 -22.56
CA THR A 697 -25.51 27.07 -22.75
C THR A 697 -25.09 25.71 -22.21
N VAL A 698 -23.80 25.35 -22.34
CA VAL A 698 -23.24 24.07 -21.90
C VAL A 698 -22.75 24.12 -20.45
N MET A 699 -22.19 25.26 -20.02
CA MET A 699 -21.72 25.45 -18.65
C MET A 699 -22.88 25.55 -17.67
N ARG A 700 -23.96 26.28 -17.99
CA ARG A 700 -25.09 26.53 -17.08
C ARG A 700 -25.65 25.29 -16.36
N PRO A 701 -25.99 24.17 -17.04
CA PRO A 701 -26.51 22.99 -16.37
C PRO A 701 -25.47 22.20 -15.56
N LYS A 702 -24.18 22.54 -15.62
CA LYS A 702 -23.07 21.88 -14.89
C LYS A 702 -22.42 22.79 -13.85
N VAL A 703 -22.27 24.07 -14.13
CA VAL A 703 -21.59 25.06 -13.28
C VAL A 703 -22.58 25.63 -12.28
N ASP A 704 -23.55 26.42 -12.74
CA ASP A 704 -24.58 27.06 -11.91
C ASP A 704 -25.36 26.01 -11.11
N ALA A 705 -25.80 24.96 -11.80
CA ALA A 705 -26.59 23.90 -11.17
C ALA A 705 -25.84 23.19 -10.04
N ALA A 706 -24.57 22.82 -10.27
CA ALA A 706 -23.78 22.13 -9.26
C ALA A 706 -23.41 23.07 -8.11
N TRP A 707 -23.13 24.34 -8.39
CA TRP A 707 -22.92 25.37 -7.36
C TRP A 707 -24.17 25.57 -6.49
N HIS A 708 -25.36 25.71 -7.09
CA HIS A 708 -26.60 25.86 -6.33
C HIS A 708 -26.93 24.62 -5.52
N LEU A 709 -26.71 23.41 -6.07
CA LEU A 709 -26.83 22.18 -5.31
C LEU A 709 -25.83 22.16 -4.14
N HIS A 710 -24.59 22.58 -4.35
CA HIS A 710 -23.60 22.66 -3.29
C HIS A 710 -24.06 23.60 -2.17
N ASP A 711 -24.40 24.84 -2.52
CA ASP A 711 -24.76 25.91 -1.59
C ASP A 711 -26.03 25.59 -0.80
N LEU A 712 -27.08 25.10 -1.46
CA LEU A 712 -28.36 24.81 -0.81
C LEU A 712 -28.36 23.51 0.00
N THR A 713 -27.34 22.65 -0.15
CA THR A 713 -27.25 21.37 0.56
C THR A 713 -26.04 21.25 1.50
N ARG A 714 -25.23 22.31 1.65
CA ARG A 714 -24.01 22.30 2.46
C ARG A 714 -24.25 21.96 3.94
N ASP A 715 -25.41 22.35 4.46
CA ASP A 715 -25.79 22.16 5.87
C ASP A 715 -26.68 20.92 6.07
N LEU A 716 -26.94 20.15 5.00
CA LEU A 716 -27.68 18.89 5.07
C LEU A 716 -26.73 17.72 5.34
N ASP A 717 -27.20 16.75 6.10
CA ASP A 717 -26.43 15.55 6.48
C ASP A 717 -26.42 14.50 5.36
N LEU A 718 -25.89 14.88 4.19
CA LEU A 718 -25.83 13.99 3.02
C LEU A 718 -24.82 12.85 3.25
N ALA A 719 -25.17 11.65 2.79
CA ALA A 719 -24.27 10.51 2.67
C ALA A 719 -23.47 10.54 1.35
N ALA A 720 -24.06 11.08 0.27
CA ALA A 720 -23.43 11.13 -1.05
C ALA A 720 -23.79 12.39 -1.84
N PHE A 721 -22.82 12.91 -2.60
CA PHE A 721 -22.98 14.01 -3.55
C PHE A 721 -22.19 13.68 -4.82
N VAL A 722 -22.84 13.09 -5.81
CA VAL A 722 -22.16 12.53 -6.99
C VAL A 722 -22.39 13.42 -8.20
N LEU A 723 -21.31 13.85 -8.85
CA LEU A 723 -21.34 14.71 -10.04
C LEU A 723 -20.94 13.89 -11.28
N TYR A 724 -21.77 13.91 -12.33
CA TYR A 724 -21.42 13.25 -13.59
C TYR A 724 -20.63 14.22 -14.47
N SER A 725 -19.33 13.99 -14.51
CA SER A 725 -18.36 14.64 -15.38
C SER A 725 -18.08 13.77 -16.61
N SER A 726 -17.02 14.06 -17.35
CA SER A 726 -16.62 13.33 -18.55
C SER A 726 -15.10 13.29 -18.71
N THR A 727 -14.60 12.22 -19.31
CA THR A 727 -13.19 12.12 -19.75
C THR A 727 -12.75 13.27 -20.66
N SER A 728 -13.68 13.97 -21.34
CA SER A 728 -13.37 15.19 -22.10
C SER A 728 -12.73 16.30 -21.25
N GLY A 729 -13.13 16.44 -19.97
CA GLY A 729 -12.51 17.38 -19.03
C GLY A 729 -11.09 16.99 -18.62
N VAL A 730 -10.76 15.69 -18.69
CA VAL A 730 -9.44 15.14 -18.30
C VAL A 730 -8.49 15.09 -19.50
N PHE A 731 -8.96 14.60 -20.64
CA PHE A 731 -8.15 14.39 -21.85
C PHE A 731 -8.15 15.58 -22.81
N GLY A 732 -9.18 16.44 -22.77
CA GLY A 732 -9.34 17.53 -23.72
C GLY A 732 -9.75 17.04 -25.11
N SER A 733 -10.97 16.53 -25.26
CA SER A 733 -11.46 16.08 -26.57
C SER A 733 -11.55 17.26 -27.57
N PRO A 734 -11.03 17.14 -28.80
CA PRO A 734 -11.20 18.16 -29.83
C PRO A 734 -12.68 18.45 -30.09
N GLY A 735 -13.04 19.72 -30.27
CA GLY A 735 -14.41 20.15 -30.55
C GLY A 735 -15.34 20.17 -29.34
N GLN A 736 -14.83 19.96 -28.12
CA GLN A 736 -15.62 19.90 -26.89
C GLN A 736 -15.12 20.86 -25.81
N ALA A 737 -14.53 21.99 -26.18
CA ALA A 737 -13.91 22.91 -25.21
C ALA A 737 -14.93 23.47 -24.19
N ASN A 738 -16.15 23.78 -24.62
CA ASN A 738 -17.24 24.22 -23.75
C ASN A 738 -17.72 23.11 -22.78
N TYR A 739 -17.85 21.88 -23.28
CA TYR A 739 -18.23 20.73 -22.46
C TYR A 739 -17.13 20.34 -21.47
N ALA A 740 -15.87 20.34 -21.91
CA ALA A 740 -14.72 20.09 -21.05
C ALA A 740 -14.62 21.13 -19.93
N ALA A 741 -14.87 22.42 -20.22
CA ALA A 741 -14.89 23.48 -19.22
C ALA A 741 -15.91 23.22 -18.10
N GLY A 742 -17.16 22.93 -18.45
CA GLY A 742 -18.20 22.61 -17.47
C GLY A 742 -17.89 21.35 -16.64
N ASN A 743 -17.27 20.34 -17.25
CA ASN A 743 -16.86 19.12 -16.55
C ASN A 743 -15.71 19.35 -15.56
N THR A 744 -14.72 20.17 -15.91
CA THR A 744 -13.61 20.49 -15.00
C THR A 744 -14.07 21.31 -13.79
N PHE A 745 -15.11 22.14 -13.93
CA PHE A 745 -15.75 22.77 -12.77
C PHE A 745 -16.35 21.74 -11.80
N LEU A 746 -17.07 20.72 -12.32
CA LEU A 746 -17.61 19.64 -11.49
C LEU A 746 -16.51 18.89 -10.74
N ASP A 747 -15.41 18.60 -11.43
CA ASP A 747 -14.24 17.91 -10.86
C ASP A 747 -13.62 18.73 -9.71
N ALA A 748 -13.46 20.05 -9.92
CA ALA A 748 -12.93 20.96 -8.91
C ALA A 748 -13.90 21.17 -7.74
N LEU A 749 -15.22 21.26 -8.00
CA LEU A 749 -16.24 21.40 -6.97
C LEU A 749 -16.29 20.19 -6.03
N ALA A 750 -16.06 18.98 -6.55
CA ALA A 750 -15.97 17.80 -5.72
C ALA A 750 -14.77 17.87 -4.75
N ALA A 751 -13.60 18.30 -5.24
CA ALA A 751 -12.43 18.52 -4.39
C ALA A 751 -12.67 19.62 -3.35
N HIS A 752 -13.29 20.73 -3.75
CA HIS A 752 -13.67 21.82 -2.85
C HIS A 752 -14.61 21.34 -1.74
N ARG A 753 -15.68 20.59 -2.07
CA ARG A 753 -16.58 20.01 -1.06
C ARG A 753 -15.87 19.09 -0.08
N GLN A 754 -14.98 18.22 -0.57
CA GLN A 754 -14.20 17.34 0.30
C GLN A 754 -13.24 18.11 1.22
N SER A 755 -12.69 19.25 0.77
CA SER A 755 -11.86 20.12 1.60
C SER A 755 -12.63 20.72 2.79
N LEU A 756 -13.93 20.91 2.64
CA LEU A 756 -14.86 21.33 3.70
C LEU A 756 -15.35 20.18 4.58
N GLY A 757 -14.88 18.95 4.34
CA GLY A 757 -15.34 17.75 5.05
C GLY A 757 -16.71 17.22 4.59
N LEU A 758 -17.28 17.79 3.52
CA LEU A 758 -18.55 17.35 2.94
C LEU A 758 -18.33 16.23 1.92
N PRO A 759 -19.29 15.28 1.76
CA PRO A 759 -19.18 14.26 0.73
C PRO A 759 -19.25 14.91 -0.65
N ALA A 760 -18.39 14.47 -1.56
CA ALA A 760 -18.51 14.70 -2.99
C ALA A 760 -17.60 13.77 -3.80
N THR A 761 -18.09 13.32 -4.95
CA THR A 761 -17.30 12.56 -5.94
C THR A 761 -17.73 12.97 -7.35
N SER A 762 -16.77 13.39 -8.17
CA SER A 762 -16.96 13.57 -9.60
C SER A 762 -16.55 12.31 -10.36
N LEU A 763 -17.43 11.84 -11.24
CA LEU A 763 -17.20 10.66 -12.09
C LEU A 763 -16.99 11.14 -13.53
N ALA A 764 -15.73 11.14 -13.98
CA ALA A 764 -15.36 11.49 -15.34
C ALA A 764 -15.60 10.30 -16.29
N TRP A 765 -16.85 10.11 -16.70
CA TRP A 765 -17.28 8.99 -17.52
C TRP A 765 -16.67 9.00 -18.93
N ASN A 766 -16.27 7.81 -19.41
CA ASN A 766 -16.10 7.55 -20.84
C ASN A 766 -17.48 7.47 -21.53
N ALA A 767 -17.51 7.43 -22.86
CA ALA A 767 -18.74 7.23 -23.63
C ALA A 767 -19.41 5.88 -23.31
N TRP A 768 -20.75 5.88 -23.28
CA TRP A 768 -21.60 4.72 -22.98
C TRP A 768 -22.25 4.18 -24.26
N GLU A 769 -22.55 2.88 -24.29
CA GLU A 769 -23.17 2.19 -25.45
C GLU A 769 -24.62 2.59 -25.73
N GLN A 770 -25.32 3.25 -24.80
CA GLN A 770 -26.75 3.54 -24.97
C GLN A 770 -27.01 4.55 -26.11
N GLY A 771 -27.97 4.23 -26.99
CA GLY A 771 -28.50 5.12 -28.03
C GLY A 771 -29.60 6.10 -27.59
N SER A 772 -29.87 6.22 -26.28
CA SER A 772 -30.89 7.14 -25.72
C SER A 772 -30.25 8.24 -24.88
N GLY A 773 -30.36 9.51 -25.30
CA GLY A 773 -29.76 10.66 -24.63
C GLY A 773 -28.78 11.43 -25.53
N MET A 774 -27.68 11.93 -24.96
CA MET A 774 -26.67 12.76 -25.67
C MET A 774 -26.02 12.08 -26.89
N THR A 775 -26.04 10.75 -26.94
CA THR A 775 -25.53 9.89 -28.03
C THR A 775 -26.56 9.54 -29.09
N SER A 776 -27.82 9.98 -28.95
CA SER A 776 -28.92 9.65 -29.87
C SER A 776 -28.78 10.22 -31.29
N GLY A 777 -27.86 11.17 -31.50
CA GLY A 777 -27.56 11.76 -32.80
C GLY A 777 -26.43 11.07 -33.59
N LEU A 778 -25.75 10.08 -32.99
CA LEU A 778 -24.65 9.36 -33.65
C LEU A 778 -25.19 8.14 -34.41
N SER A 779 -24.70 7.92 -35.63
CA SER A 779 -25.06 6.71 -36.39
C SER A 779 -24.37 5.47 -35.80
N ASP A 780 -24.92 4.28 -36.04
CA ASP A 780 -24.30 3.01 -35.66
C ASP A 780 -22.86 2.85 -36.23
N GLU A 781 -22.58 3.53 -37.35
CA GLU A 781 -21.27 3.54 -38.02
C GLU A 781 -20.26 4.47 -37.31
N ASP A 782 -20.72 5.61 -36.78
CA ASP A 782 -19.91 6.52 -35.96
C ASP A 782 -19.54 5.88 -34.60
N MET A 783 -20.49 5.17 -33.99
CA MET A 783 -20.26 4.43 -32.74
C MET A 783 -19.22 3.31 -32.91
N ARG A 784 -19.26 2.56 -34.02
CA ARG A 784 -18.22 1.57 -34.35
C ARG A 784 -16.86 2.20 -34.58
N ARG A 785 -16.80 3.32 -35.31
CA ARG A 785 -15.54 4.04 -35.57
C ARG A 785 -14.90 4.56 -34.28
N ILE A 786 -15.70 5.07 -33.34
CA ILE A 786 -15.22 5.51 -32.01
C ILE A 786 -14.68 4.32 -31.22
N ASN A 787 -15.39 3.18 -31.23
CA ASN A 787 -14.99 1.96 -30.53
C ASN A 787 -13.70 1.34 -31.09
N ASP A 788 -13.52 1.37 -32.42
CA ASP A 788 -12.40 0.71 -33.10
C ASP A 788 -11.10 1.57 -33.12
N ASN A 789 -11.20 2.90 -33.09
CA ASN A 789 -10.05 3.81 -33.25
C ASN A 789 -9.54 4.48 -31.95
N SER A 790 -10.32 4.50 -30.87
CA SER A 790 -9.96 5.25 -29.65
C SER A 790 -9.09 4.47 -28.66
N GLY A 791 -8.96 3.14 -28.84
CA GLY A 791 -8.32 2.26 -27.86
C GLY A 791 -9.03 2.18 -26.50
N MET A 792 -10.22 2.80 -26.38
CA MET A 792 -11.05 2.83 -25.17
C MET A 792 -12.49 2.41 -25.53
N PRO A 793 -12.89 1.16 -25.26
CA PRO A 793 -14.21 0.69 -25.63
C PRO A 793 -15.30 1.44 -24.86
N LEU A 794 -16.49 1.50 -25.47
CA LEU A 794 -17.68 2.08 -24.83
C LEU A 794 -18.06 1.29 -23.57
N LEU A 795 -18.64 1.98 -22.59
CA LEU A 795 -19.14 1.36 -21.37
C LEU A 795 -20.58 0.87 -21.58
N SER A 796 -20.81 -0.43 -21.35
CA SER A 796 -22.17 -0.95 -21.22
C SER A 796 -22.83 -0.39 -19.97
N VAL A 797 -24.17 -0.37 -19.94
CA VAL A 797 -24.93 0.19 -18.80
C VAL A 797 -24.64 -0.56 -17.51
N GLU A 798 -24.68 -1.89 -17.58
CA GLU A 798 -24.43 -2.77 -16.45
C GLU A 798 -23.01 -2.56 -15.88
N ARG A 799 -22.01 -2.45 -16.77
CA ARG A 799 -20.63 -2.16 -16.36
C ARG A 799 -20.51 -0.76 -15.75
N GLY A 800 -21.14 0.23 -16.35
CA GLY A 800 -21.11 1.60 -15.83
C GLY A 800 -21.74 1.73 -14.45
N LEU A 801 -22.85 1.02 -14.18
CA LEU A 801 -23.48 0.99 -12.85
C LEU A 801 -22.62 0.25 -11.81
N ALA A 802 -21.96 -0.84 -12.18
CA ALA A 802 -21.00 -1.51 -11.30
C ALA A 802 -19.79 -0.60 -10.97
N LEU A 803 -19.31 0.17 -11.94
CA LEU A 803 -18.26 1.17 -11.73
C LEU A 803 -18.75 2.36 -10.88
N TYR A 804 -20.03 2.74 -10.97
CA TYR A 804 -20.62 3.76 -10.09
C TYR A 804 -20.55 3.31 -8.64
N ASP A 805 -20.97 2.08 -8.34
CA ASP A 805 -20.92 1.52 -6.98
C ASP A 805 -19.48 1.46 -6.45
N ALA A 806 -18.54 1.01 -7.27
CA ALA A 806 -17.14 0.93 -6.87
C ALA A 806 -16.49 2.32 -6.68
N ALA A 807 -16.82 3.29 -7.54
CA ALA A 807 -16.24 4.63 -7.47
C ALA A 807 -16.77 5.44 -6.27
N THR A 808 -18.07 5.32 -5.96
CA THR A 808 -18.69 6.06 -4.84
C THR A 808 -18.28 5.55 -3.46
N LEU A 809 -17.65 4.37 -3.39
CA LEU A 809 -17.01 3.86 -2.18
C LEU A 809 -15.64 4.47 -1.89
N ALA A 810 -14.97 5.04 -2.90
CA ALA A 810 -13.64 5.63 -2.73
C ALA A 810 -13.71 7.02 -2.08
N ASP A 811 -12.73 7.37 -1.25
CA ASP A 811 -12.56 8.73 -0.72
C ASP A 811 -11.68 9.55 -1.68
N GLU A 812 -12.17 9.69 -2.92
CA GLU A 812 -11.45 10.39 -4.00
C GLU A 812 -12.40 11.42 -4.64
N PRO A 813 -11.98 12.69 -4.82
CA PRO A 813 -12.85 13.73 -5.35
C PRO A 813 -13.10 13.56 -6.86
N LEU A 814 -12.14 12.99 -7.59
CA LEU A 814 -12.25 12.71 -9.02
C LEU A 814 -11.87 11.26 -9.30
N VAL A 815 -12.82 10.50 -9.87
CA VAL A 815 -12.60 9.15 -10.37
C VAL A 815 -12.88 9.12 -11.87
N VAL A 816 -12.05 8.41 -12.62
CA VAL A 816 -12.13 8.26 -14.08
C VAL A 816 -12.45 6.79 -14.40
N PRO A 817 -13.73 6.43 -14.62
CA PRO A 817 -14.12 5.08 -15.01
C PRO A 817 -13.86 4.85 -16.50
N LEU A 818 -13.03 3.86 -16.84
CA LEU A 818 -12.69 3.51 -18.22
C LEU A 818 -12.97 2.03 -18.52
N GLY A 819 -13.43 1.73 -19.73
CA GLY A 819 -13.68 0.36 -20.22
C GLY A 819 -12.42 -0.45 -20.55
N LEU A 820 -11.23 -0.03 -20.09
CA LEU A 820 -9.98 -0.72 -20.40
C LEU A 820 -9.96 -2.12 -19.74
N GLY A 821 -10.13 -3.17 -20.55
CA GLY A 821 -9.89 -4.55 -20.14
C GLY A 821 -8.42 -4.76 -19.80
N GLY A 822 -8.14 -5.54 -18.75
CA GLY A 822 -6.78 -5.83 -18.30
C GLY A 822 -5.97 -6.57 -19.38
N GLY A 823 -5.22 -5.83 -20.21
CA GLY A 823 -4.28 -6.43 -21.16
C GLY A 823 -4.19 -5.79 -22.56
N GLY A 824 -4.96 -4.73 -22.87
CA GLY A 824 -4.86 -4.08 -24.18
C GLY A 824 -3.52 -3.39 -24.39
N SER A 825 -2.68 -3.90 -25.30
CA SER A 825 -1.63 -3.11 -25.94
C SER A 825 -2.29 -2.11 -26.87
N LEU A 826 -1.89 -0.84 -26.80
CA LEU A 826 -2.27 0.15 -27.81
C LEU A 826 -1.80 -0.33 -29.21
N PRO A 827 -2.57 -0.05 -30.28
CA PRO A 827 -2.15 -0.35 -31.64
C PRO A 827 -0.78 0.27 -31.97
N PRO A 828 0.12 -0.42 -32.69
CA PRO A 828 1.39 0.16 -33.11
C PRO A 828 1.15 1.35 -34.05
N GLY A 829 1.66 2.54 -33.69
CA GLY A 829 1.68 3.72 -34.57
C GLY A 829 0.94 4.97 -34.07
N MET A 830 0.23 4.92 -32.94
CA MET A 830 -0.31 6.12 -32.29
C MET A 830 0.65 6.65 -31.23
N SER A 831 0.90 7.96 -31.21
CA SER A 831 1.57 8.61 -30.08
C SER A 831 0.66 8.53 -28.85
N VAL A 832 1.22 8.09 -27.72
CA VAL A 832 0.47 7.94 -26.48
C VAL A 832 0.26 9.32 -25.84
N PRO A 833 -0.99 9.77 -25.60
CA PRO A 833 -1.26 11.02 -24.89
C PRO A 833 -0.50 11.08 -23.55
N ALA A 834 0.06 12.24 -23.19
CA ALA A 834 0.93 12.41 -22.03
C ALA A 834 0.32 11.85 -20.72
N ILE A 835 -0.97 12.10 -20.51
CA ILE A 835 -1.75 11.61 -19.37
C ILE A 835 -1.80 10.08 -19.29
N LEU A 836 -1.77 9.36 -20.41
CA LEU A 836 -1.83 7.88 -20.46
C LEU A 836 -0.45 7.21 -20.36
N ARG A 837 0.65 7.98 -20.45
CA ARG A 837 2.02 7.43 -20.40
C ARG A 837 2.30 6.65 -19.10
N GLY A 838 1.60 6.96 -18.01
CA GLY A 838 1.68 6.20 -16.74
C GLY A 838 1.07 4.80 -16.78
N LEU A 839 0.17 4.52 -17.74
CA LEU A 839 -0.48 3.21 -17.90
C LEU A 839 0.24 2.29 -18.89
N VAL A 840 1.12 2.83 -19.72
CA VAL A 840 1.89 2.04 -20.70
C VAL A 840 2.97 1.26 -19.96
N ARG A 841 2.80 -0.07 -19.91
CA ARG A 841 3.76 -0.99 -19.32
C ARG A 841 5.03 -1.10 -20.18
N THR A 842 5.99 -0.20 -19.98
CA THR A 842 7.39 -0.53 -20.27
C THR A 842 7.92 -1.39 -19.13
N GLY A 843 7.88 -2.72 -19.29
CA GLY A 843 8.49 -3.74 -18.42
C GLY A 843 8.68 -3.36 -16.94
N GLY A 844 7.75 -3.76 -16.07
CA GLY A 844 7.65 -3.37 -14.65
C GLY A 844 8.85 -3.67 -13.73
N ARG A 845 9.92 -4.31 -14.22
CA ARG A 845 11.20 -4.40 -13.50
C ARG A 845 12.07 -3.14 -13.68
N ARG A 846 11.88 -2.35 -14.75
CA ARG A 846 12.67 -1.14 -15.03
C ARG A 846 12.19 0.12 -14.30
N ALA A 847 10.91 0.24 -13.92
CA ALA A 847 10.39 1.47 -13.30
C ALA A 847 10.80 1.64 -11.82
N LYS A 848 10.84 0.56 -11.04
CA LYS A 848 11.42 0.57 -9.67
C LYS A 848 12.92 0.84 -9.71
N ALA A 849 13.63 0.24 -10.68
CA ALA A 849 15.02 0.53 -10.95
C ALA A 849 15.23 1.95 -11.48
N GLY A 850 14.27 2.53 -12.20
CA GLY A 850 14.32 3.88 -12.77
C GLY A 850 14.14 4.99 -11.75
N ALA A 851 13.21 4.85 -10.80
CA ALA A 851 13.06 5.82 -9.70
C ALA A 851 14.27 5.79 -8.76
N ALA A 852 14.81 4.60 -8.46
CA ALA A 852 16.04 4.43 -7.71
C ALA A 852 17.27 4.95 -8.48
N ALA A 853 17.35 4.69 -9.79
CA ALA A 853 18.42 5.20 -10.66
C ALA A 853 18.35 6.72 -10.84
N VAL A 854 17.16 7.33 -10.88
CA VAL A 854 16.99 8.79 -10.96
C VAL A 854 17.35 9.46 -9.64
N ALA A 855 16.96 8.90 -8.49
CA ALA A 855 17.38 9.40 -7.17
C ALA A 855 18.90 9.28 -6.98
N ARG A 856 19.47 8.13 -7.38
CA ARG A 856 20.93 7.89 -7.34
C ARG A 856 21.68 8.83 -8.29
N ALA A 857 21.21 8.99 -9.52
CA ALA A 857 21.81 9.91 -10.49
C ALA A 857 21.72 11.37 -10.03
N GLY A 858 20.59 11.81 -9.48
CA GLY A 858 20.42 13.18 -8.99
C GLY A 858 21.28 13.51 -7.77
N LEU A 859 21.54 12.54 -6.87
CA LEU A 859 22.44 12.73 -5.74
C LEU A 859 23.92 12.63 -6.16
N ALA A 860 24.26 11.70 -7.07
CA ALA A 860 25.61 11.54 -7.63
C ALA A 860 26.04 12.77 -8.46
N GLU A 861 25.15 13.34 -9.28
CA GLU A 861 25.41 14.55 -10.06
C GLU A 861 25.70 15.76 -9.16
N ARG A 862 24.95 15.90 -8.05
CA ARG A 862 25.20 16.95 -7.04
C ARG A 862 26.53 16.76 -6.31
N LEU A 863 26.92 15.52 -6.02
CA LEU A 863 28.22 15.20 -5.39
C LEU A 863 29.39 15.42 -6.36
N ALA A 864 29.19 15.18 -7.66
CA ALA A 864 30.22 15.36 -8.69
C ALA A 864 30.63 16.84 -8.86
N VAL A 865 29.69 17.78 -8.70
CA VAL A 865 29.92 19.22 -8.81
C VAL A 865 30.58 19.82 -7.55
N LEU A 866 30.52 19.13 -6.41
CA LEU A 866 31.16 19.58 -5.16
C LEU A 866 32.66 19.24 -5.14
N PRO A 867 33.53 20.14 -4.61
CA PRO A 867 34.92 19.81 -4.29
C PRO A 867 34.99 18.60 -3.37
N GLU A 868 36.02 17.75 -3.52
CA GLU A 868 36.17 16.49 -2.78
C GLU A 868 36.06 16.68 -1.25
N GLU A 869 36.63 17.78 -0.75
CA GLU A 869 36.58 18.19 0.66
C GLU A 869 35.17 18.56 1.18
N GLN A 870 34.20 18.81 0.29
CA GLN A 870 32.82 19.21 0.62
C GLN A 870 31.79 18.08 0.44
N ARG A 871 32.18 16.95 -0.18
CA ARG A 871 31.26 15.83 -0.48
C ARG A 871 30.81 15.11 0.78
N LEU A 872 31.74 14.75 1.67
CA LEU A 872 31.40 14.08 2.93
C LEU A 872 30.57 14.98 3.87
N PRO A 873 30.93 16.26 4.10
CA PRO A 873 30.06 17.18 4.86
C PRO A 873 28.62 17.25 4.33
N PHE A 874 28.45 17.28 3.01
CA PHE A 874 27.13 17.32 2.38
C PHE A 874 26.30 16.05 2.64
N VAL A 875 26.89 14.86 2.54
CA VAL A 875 26.20 13.60 2.85
C VAL A 875 25.91 13.47 4.35
N VAL A 876 26.81 13.97 5.22
CA VAL A 876 26.58 14.04 6.67
C VAL A 876 25.35 14.89 6.98
N ASP A 877 25.21 16.06 6.35
CA ASP A 877 24.04 16.92 6.56
C ASP A 877 22.73 16.30 6.03
N LEU A 878 22.78 15.55 4.93
CA LEU A 878 21.65 14.76 4.44
C LEU A 878 21.21 13.69 5.45
N VAL A 879 22.15 12.91 5.98
CA VAL A 879 21.86 11.89 7.00
C VAL A 879 21.31 12.52 8.27
N ARG A 880 21.86 13.67 8.70
CA ARG A 880 21.36 14.43 9.86
C ARG A 880 19.98 15.01 9.64
N ALA A 881 19.65 15.49 8.44
CA ALA A 881 18.33 16.01 8.10
C ALA A 881 17.25 14.91 8.11
N GLU A 882 17.53 13.76 7.51
CA GLU A 882 16.62 12.61 7.55
C GLU A 882 16.48 12.06 8.97
N ALA A 883 17.59 11.97 9.73
CA ALA A 883 17.56 11.55 11.11
C ALA A 883 16.79 12.54 12.02
N ALA A 884 16.98 13.85 11.82
CA ALA A 884 16.22 14.88 12.51
C ALA A 884 14.73 14.75 12.22
N THR A 885 14.35 14.45 10.98
CA THR A 885 12.95 14.28 10.60
C THR A 885 12.32 13.04 11.24
N VAL A 886 13.06 11.91 11.31
CA VAL A 886 12.61 10.68 11.99
C VAL A 886 12.45 10.91 13.49
N LEU A 887 13.38 11.65 14.12
CA LEU A 887 13.33 11.97 15.55
C LEU A 887 12.38 13.14 15.88
N GLY A 888 11.87 13.85 14.88
CA GLY A 888 10.97 14.99 15.04
C GLY A 888 11.65 16.28 15.51
N HIS A 889 12.95 16.44 15.25
CA HIS A 889 13.68 17.68 15.47
C HIS A 889 13.43 18.68 14.34
N GLY A 890 13.39 19.98 14.67
CA GLY A 890 13.13 21.05 13.71
C GLY A 890 14.33 21.42 12.81
N SER A 891 15.52 20.88 13.09
CA SER A 891 16.71 21.10 12.26
C SER A 891 17.70 19.94 12.35
N ALA A 892 18.52 19.78 11.30
CA ALA A 892 19.63 18.82 11.25
C ALA A 892 20.71 19.13 12.32
N ASP A 893 20.83 20.40 12.75
CA ASP A 893 21.79 20.84 13.76
C ASP A 893 21.56 20.23 15.15
N ALA A 894 20.32 19.79 15.43
CA ALA A 894 19.98 19.11 16.67
C ALA A 894 20.54 17.68 16.77
N VAL A 895 20.99 17.09 15.65
CA VAL A 895 21.58 15.75 15.58
C VAL A 895 23.09 15.87 15.49
N ASP A 896 23.82 15.37 16.49
CA ASP A 896 25.29 15.37 16.48
C ASP A 896 25.82 14.29 15.50
N ALA A 897 26.67 14.70 14.56
CA ALA A 897 27.24 13.83 13.54
C ALA A 897 28.08 12.66 14.09
N ARG A 898 28.65 12.81 15.29
CA ARG A 898 29.57 11.83 15.91
C ARG A 898 28.95 11.04 17.05
N ARG A 899 27.71 11.38 17.45
CA ARG A 899 27.01 10.67 18.51
C ARG A 899 26.32 9.44 17.94
N GLU A 900 26.36 8.35 18.69
CA GLU A 900 25.71 7.11 18.26
C GLU A 900 24.19 7.29 18.14
N PHE A 901 23.59 6.67 17.12
CA PHE A 901 22.16 6.73 16.88
C PHE A 901 21.33 6.28 18.10
N ARG A 902 21.77 5.24 18.83
CA ARG A 902 21.13 4.81 20.08
C ARG A 902 21.12 5.91 21.14
N GLY A 903 22.23 6.63 21.27
CA GLY A 903 22.36 7.77 22.18
C GLY A 903 21.60 9.03 21.74
N LEU A 904 21.12 9.07 20.49
CA LEU A 904 20.27 10.12 19.90
C LEU A 904 18.78 9.78 19.97
N GLY A 905 18.41 8.61 20.51
CA GLY A 905 17.02 8.18 20.66
C GLY A 905 16.49 7.29 19.53
N PHE A 906 17.37 6.70 18.70
CA PHE A 906 16.98 5.66 17.76
C PHE A 906 16.77 4.31 18.45
N ASP A 907 15.64 3.70 18.15
CA ASP A 907 15.23 2.35 18.49
C ASP A 907 15.10 1.48 17.21
N SER A 908 14.70 0.22 17.38
CA SER A 908 14.55 -0.73 16.27
C SER A 908 13.48 -0.31 15.24
N LEU A 909 12.57 0.60 15.57
CA LEU A 909 11.48 1.05 14.69
C LEU A 909 11.88 2.30 13.89
N THR A 910 12.50 3.28 14.56
CA THR A 910 13.05 4.51 13.94
C THR A 910 14.26 4.22 13.04
N ALA A 911 15.04 3.17 13.33
CA ALA A 911 16.13 2.72 12.46
C ALA A 911 15.65 2.25 11.09
N ILE A 912 14.51 1.55 11.05
CA ILE A 912 13.89 1.07 9.80
C ILE A 912 13.28 2.23 9.02
N GLU A 913 12.70 3.21 9.70
CA GLU A 913 12.17 4.42 9.07
C GLU A 913 13.28 5.26 8.44
N LEU A 914 14.39 5.48 9.15
CA LEU A 914 15.57 6.16 8.62
C LEU A 914 16.15 5.44 7.40
N ARG A 915 16.27 4.11 7.44
CA ARG A 915 16.67 3.29 6.29
C ARG A 915 15.77 3.54 5.08
N ASN A 916 14.45 3.51 5.27
CA ASN A 916 13.49 3.69 4.18
C ASN A 916 13.59 5.09 3.55
N ARG A 917 13.80 6.12 4.38
CA ARG A 917 13.95 7.50 3.92
C ARG A 917 15.27 7.71 3.20
N LEU A 918 16.37 7.21 3.76
CA LEU A 918 17.69 7.27 3.13
C LEU A 918 17.71 6.48 1.81
N GLY A 919 17.12 5.29 1.75
CA GLY A 919 17.03 4.52 0.51
C GLY A 919 16.20 5.21 -0.57
N LYS A 920 15.18 5.98 -0.18
CA LYS A 920 14.40 6.83 -1.10
C LYS A 920 15.20 8.05 -1.58
N ALA A 921 15.98 8.67 -0.70
CA ALA A 921 16.76 9.88 -0.99
C ALA A 921 18.04 9.59 -1.80
N SER A 922 18.69 8.45 -1.55
CA SER A 922 19.94 8.06 -2.21
C SER A 922 19.73 7.13 -3.40
N GLY A 923 18.56 6.50 -3.52
CA GLY A 923 18.30 5.46 -4.52
C GLY A 923 19.06 4.15 -4.27
N LEU A 924 19.73 4.02 -3.11
CA LEU A 924 20.45 2.81 -2.71
C LEU A 924 19.51 1.80 -2.02
N THR A 925 19.80 0.51 -2.21
CA THR A 925 19.16 -0.56 -1.44
C THR A 925 19.92 -0.73 -0.13
N LEU A 926 19.36 -0.24 0.97
CA LEU A 926 20.00 -0.25 2.28
C LEU A 926 19.49 -1.40 3.16
N THR A 927 20.39 -2.00 3.95
CA THR A 927 20.07 -3.16 4.81
C THR A 927 19.22 -2.77 6.03
N ALA A 928 18.50 -3.73 6.62
CA ALA A 928 17.73 -3.50 7.85
C ALA A 928 18.62 -3.25 9.08
N THR A 929 19.90 -3.64 9.02
CA THR A 929 20.89 -3.49 10.08
C THR A 929 21.73 -2.21 9.96
N LEU A 930 21.48 -1.36 8.96
CA LEU A 930 22.28 -0.18 8.60
C LEU A 930 22.72 0.69 9.79
N VAL A 931 21.80 0.99 10.72
CA VAL A 931 22.08 1.83 11.90
C VAL A 931 22.92 1.10 12.96
N PHE A 932 22.98 -0.23 12.92
CA PHE A 932 23.85 -1.05 13.76
C PHE A 932 25.22 -1.29 13.13
N ASP A 933 25.25 -1.45 11.80
CA ASP A 933 26.49 -1.62 11.03
C ASP A 933 27.29 -0.31 10.98
N TYR A 934 26.59 0.84 10.95
CA TYR A 934 27.15 2.19 10.93
C TYR A 934 26.54 3.05 12.06
N PRO A 935 27.10 2.98 13.28
CA PRO A 935 26.42 3.46 14.50
C PRO A 935 26.33 4.98 14.66
N THR A 936 26.98 5.80 13.81
CA THR A 936 26.93 7.28 13.86
C THR A 936 26.51 7.88 12.50
N PRO A 937 25.88 9.08 12.47
CA PRO A 937 25.55 9.76 11.23
C PRO A 937 26.75 9.97 10.30
N GLN A 938 27.93 10.22 10.86
CA GLN A 938 29.17 10.36 10.10
C GLN A 938 29.59 9.05 9.42
N GLN A 939 29.64 7.94 10.15
CA GLN A 939 30.02 6.63 9.57
C GLN A 939 29.01 6.14 8.53
N LEU A 940 27.73 6.43 8.74
CA LEU A 940 26.69 6.12 7.77
C LEU A 940 26.85 6.97 6.49
N ALA A 941 27.20 8.26 6.64
CA ALA A 941 27.47 9.12 5.50
C ALA A 941 28.73 8.71 4.71
N GLU A 942 29.78 8.23 5.39
CA GLU A 942 30.98 7.67 4.75
C GLU A 942 30.62 6.44 3.91
N HIS A 943 29.83 5.50 4.45
CA HIS A 943 29.36 4.34 3.71
C HIS A 943 28.47 4.71 2.50
N LEU A 944 27.53 5.65 2.68
CA LEU A 944 26.69 6.12 1.59
C LEU A 944 27.50 6.83 0.49
N LEU A 945 28.54 7.59 0.88
CA LEU A 945 29.42 8.27 -0.07
C LEU A 945 30.25 7.26 -0.88
N ASP A 946 30.77 6.22 -0.24
CA ASP A 946 31.51 5.14 -0.91
C ASP A 946 30.62 4.34 -1.87
N GLU A 947 29.37 4.05 -1.51
CA GLU A 947 28.38 3.39 -2.38
C GLU A 947 27.94 4.28 -3.57
N LEU A 948 27.96 5.60 -3.40
CA LEU A 948 27.57 6.58 -4.43
C LEU A 948 28.72 6.92 -5.39
N LEU A 949 29.96 7.05 -4.89
CA LEU A 949 31.14 7.41 -5.69
C LEU A 949 31.96 6.19 -6.18
N GLY A 950 31.87 5.06 -5.48
CA GLY A 950 32.52 3.80 -5.87
C GLY A 950 31.98 3.20 -7.17
N ALA A 951 30.84 3.70 -7.67
CA ALA A 951 30.28 3.32 -8.95
C ALA A 951 31.09 3.80 -10.17
N ASP A 952 31.94 4.83 -10.03
CA ASP A 952 32.68 5.43 -11.17
C ASP A 952 34.20 5.15 -11.17
N ALA A 953 34.75 4.53 -10.11
CA ALA A 953 36.20 4.27 -10.02
C ALA A 953 36.62 2.82 -10.37
N ALA A 954 35.68 1.87 -10.43
CA ALA A 954 35.96 0.47 -10.72
C ALA A 954 35.87 0.09 -12.22
N GLU A 955 35.30 0.96 -13.07
CA GLU A 955 35.15 0.69 -14.52
C GLU A 955 36.41 0.93 -15.36
N ALA A 956 37.51 1.43 -14.77
CA ALA A 956 38.71 1.82 -15.53
C ALA A 956 39.77 0.70 -15.74
N PHE A 957 39.61 -0.52 -15.20
CA PHE A 957 40.59 -1.60 -15.36
C PHE A 957 40.06 -3.00 -15.73
N ALA A 958 38.79 -3.14 -16.10
CA ALA A 958 38.30 -4.38 -16.71
C ALA A 958 37.89 -4.13 -18.16
N ALA A 959 38.62 -4.73 -19.11
CA ALA A 959 38.29 -4.69 -20.53
C ALA A 959 36.84 -5.17 -20.76
N PRO A 960 36.12 -4.62 -21.76
CA PRO A 960 34.72 -4.97 -22.00
C PRO A 960 34.63 -6.43 -22.43
N GLN A 961 34.13 -7.29 -21.55
CA GLN A 961 33.56 -8.56 -21.98
C GLN A 961 32.12 -8.29 -22.41
N THR A 962 31.93 -8.29 -23.72
CA THR A 962 30.63 -8.39 -24.38
C THR A 962 29.80 -9.51 -23.74
N ALA A 963 28.68 -9.16 -23.10
CA ALA A 963 27.64 -10.13 -22.78
C ALA A 963 27.11 -10.69 -24.10
N VAL A 964 27.57 -11.89 -24.46
CA VAL A 964 26.95 -12.70 -25.48
C VAL A 964 25.64 -13.20 -24.89
N ALA A 965 24.51 -12.93 -25.55
CA ALA A 965 23.26 -13.57 -25.18
C ALA A 965 23.43 -15.09 -25.35
N ALA A 966 23.47 -15.82 -24.23
CA ALA A 966 23.52 -17.28 -24.24
C ALA A 966 22.23 -17.81 -24.88
N SER A 967 22.35 -18.59 -25.94
CA SER A 967 21.26 -19.41 -26.48
C SER A 967 21.02 -20.62 -25.57
N ASP A 968 19.84 -21.26 -25.64
CA ASP A 968 19.50 -22.47 -24.88
C ASP A 968 20.51 -23.65 -25.04
N ASP A 969 21.35 -23.60 -26.08
CA ASP A 969 22.42 -24.57 -26.38
C ASP A 969 23.80 -24.24 -25.79
N ASP A 970 23.95 -23.23 -24.93
CA ASP A 970 25.25 -22.94 -24.30
C ASP A 970 25.65 -24.09 -23.33
N PRO A 971 26.78 -24.79 -23.57
CA PRO A 971 27.18 -25.91 -22.73
C PRO A 971 27.57 -25.46 -21.32
N VAL A 972 26.95 -26.06 -20.31
CA VAL A 972 27.36 -25.87 -18.91
C VAL A 972 28.71 -26.56 -18.70
N VAL A 973 29.73 -25.79 -18.33
CA VAL A 973 31.09 -26.30 -18.10
C VAL A 973 31.29 -26.56 -16.62
N ILE A 974 31.66 -27.80 -16.27
CA ILE A 974 32.11 -28.14 -14.93
C ILE A 974 33.59 -27.77 -14.81
N VAL A 975 33.87 -26.67 -14.10
CA VAL A 975 35.23 -26.12 -13.94
C VAL A 975 35.97 -26.65 -12.71
N GLY A 976 35.26 -27.26 -11.77
CA GLY A 976 35.83 -27.90 -10.59
C GLY A 976 34.83 -28.87 -9.94
N MET A 977 35.34 -29.90 -9.26
CA MET A 977 34.54 -30.88 -8.51
C MET A 977 35.35 -31.38 -7.31
N SER A 978 34.69 -31.58 -6.17
CA SER A 978 35.20 -32.35 -5.03
C SER A 978 34.10 -33.28 -4.52
N CYS A 979 34.47 -34.37 -3.86
CA CYS A 979 33.51 -35.34 -3.34
C CYS A 979 34.07 -36.17 -2.18
N ARG A 980 33.18 -36.62 -1.29
CA ARG A 980 33.48 -37.62 -0.26
C ARG A 980 32.55 -38.82 -0.45
N PHE A 981 33.10 -40.03 -0.57
CA PHE A 981 32.33 -41.27 -0.71
C PHE A 981 32.87 -42.40 0.19
N PRO A 982 32.04 -43.43 0.50
CA PRO A 982 32.49 -44.61 1.24
C PRO A 982 33.71 -45.29 0.60
N GLY A 983 34.48 -46.01 1.41
CA GLY A 983 35.72 -46.66 0.97
C GLY A 983 36.97 -45.78 1.06
N GLY A 984 36.89 -44.65 1.78
CA GLY A 984 38.01 -43.71 1.96
C GLY A 984 38.24 -42.79 0.77
N VAL A 985 37.19 -42.54 -0.04
CA VAL A 985 37.28 -41.68 -1.22
C VAL A 985 37.10 -40.22 -0.80
N GLY A 986 38.19 -39.46 -0.85
CA GLY A 986 38.25 -38.03 -0.58
C GLY A 986 38.30 -37.16 -1.83
N SER A 987 38.48 -37.73 -3.02
CA SER A 987 38.62 -36.95 -4.25
C SER A 987 37.95 -37.60 -5.46
N PRO A 988 37.68 -36.81 -6.53
CA PRO A 988 37.23 -37.32 -7.82
C PRO A 988 38.12 -38.43 -8.41
N GLU A 989 39.43 -38.32 -8.21
CA GLU A 989 40.41 -39.27 -8.75
C GLU A 989 40.34 -40.60 -7.98
N GLU A 990 40.23 -40.53 -6.65
CA GLU A 990 40.05 -41.73 -5.80
C GLU A 990 38.72 -42.42 -6.06
N LEU A 991 37.66 -41.66 -6.41
CA LEU A 991 36.39 -42.23 -6.86
C LEU A 991 36.58 -43.04 -8.13
N TRP A 992 37.31 -42.49 -9.10
CA TRP A 992 37.61 -43.20 -10.34
C TRP A 992 38.46 -44.44 -10.12
N ASP A 993 39.45 -44.38 -9.23
CA ASP A 993 40.26 -45.54 -8.85
C ASP A 993 39.41 -46.65 -8.24
N LEU A 994 38.46 -46.30 -7.34
CA LEU A 994 37.52 -47.25 -6.73
C LEU A 994 36.62 -47.92 -7.78
N VAL A 995 36.09 -47.14 -8.73
CA VAL A 995 35.24 -47.64 -9.82
C VAL A 995 36.06 -48.52 -10.78
N ALA A 996 37.28 -48.10 -11.12
CA ALA A 996 38.15 -48.82 -12.05
C ALA A 996 38.70 -50.13 -11.46
N SER A 997 38.97 -50.17 -10.15
CA SER A 997 39.42 -51.38 -9.45
C SER A 997 38.27 -52.37 -9.18
N GLY A 998 37.01 -51.91 -9.28
CA GLY A 998 35.84 -52.70 -8.88
C GLY A 998 35.81 -52.98 -7.37
N SER A 999 36.41 -52.10 -6.55
CA SER A 999 36.47 -52.27 -5.10
C SER A 999 35.08 -52.11 -4.46
N ASP A 1000 34.73 -53.03 -3.57
CA ASP A 1000 33.48 -52.97 -2.80
C ASP A 1000 33.65 -52.03 -1.59
N ALA A 1001 32.87 -50.94 -1.57
CA ALA A 1001 32.89 -49.91 -0.52
C ALA A 1001 31.89 -50.19 0.61
N ILE A 1002 31.17 -51.31 0.57
CA ILE A 1002 30.22 -51.71 1.60
C ILE A 1002 30.98 -52.35 2.76
N THR A 1003 30.85 -51.76 3.94
CA THR A 1003 31.51 -52.19 5.17
C THR A 1003 30.50 -52.52 6.26
N GLY A 1004 30.96 -53.06 7.39
CA GLY A 1004 30.17 -53.11 8.61
C GLY A 1004 29.78 -51.71 9.11
N PHE A 1005 28.89 -51.65 10.11
CA PHE A 1005 28.52 -50.39 10.76
C PHE A 1005 29.73 -49.64 11.35
N PRO A 1006 29.69 -48.30 11.35
CA PRO A 1006 30.83 -47.50 11.75
C PRO A 1006 30.94 -47.44 13.29
N ALA A 1007 32.17 -47.57 13.81
CA ALA A 1007 32.42 -47.69 15.25
C ALA A 1007 32.29 -46.36 16.02
N ASP A 1008 32.34 -45.23 15.33
CA ASP A 1008 32.29 -43.85 15.86
C ASP A 1008 30.86 -43.39 16.22
N ARG A 1009 29.81 -44.14 15.85
CA ARG A 1009 28.40 -43.76 16.07
C ARG A 1009 27.68 -44.66 17.08
N GLU A 1010 28.38 -45.63 17.67
CA GLU A 1010 27.88 -46.57 18.70
C GLU A 1010 26.64 -47.39 18.28
N TRP A 1011 26.42 -47.62 16.98
CA TRP A 1011 25.25 -48.35 16.47
C TRP A 1011 25.15 -49.79 17.01
N GLU A 1012 26.27 -50.40 17.43
CA GLU A 1012 26.35 -51.75 17.99
C GLU A 1012 25.68 -51.93 19.38
N SER A 1013 25.51 -50.84 20.15
CA SER A 1013 25.02 -50.90 21.54
C SER A 1013 23.54 -50.50 21.71
N SER A 1014 22.95 -49.88 20.68
CA SER A 1014 21.54 -49.51 20.70
C SER A 1014 20.68 -50.77 20.64
N THR A 1015 19.80 -50.98 21.61
CA THR A 1015 18.92 -52.15 21.68
C THR A 1015 17.92 -52.06 20.53
N ILE A 1016 18.28 -52.65 19.39
CA ILE A 1016 17.43 -52.75 18.21
C ILE A 1016 16.27 -53.68 18.59
N GLY A 1017 15.09 -53.12 18.81
CA GLY A 1017 13.90 -53.84 19.26
C GLY A 1017 13.31 -54.79 18.20
N GLY A 1018 13.98 -55.93 17.99
CA GLY A 1018 13.59 -57.09 17.18
C GLY A 1018 14.63 -58.21 17.35
N GLU A 1019 14.26 -59.48 17.18
CA GLU A 1019 15.15 -60.63 17.48
C GLU A 1019 16.56 -60.49 16.84
N PRO A 1020 17.63 -60.88 17.55
CA PRO A 1020 18.99 -60.77 17.09
C PRO A 1020 19.25 -61.77 15.96
N GLY A 1021 19.05 -61.34 14.71
CA GLY A 1021 19.31 -62.19 13.55
C GLY A 1021 19.18 -61.57 12.16
N ASP A 1022 18.52 -60.41 11.98
CA ASP A 1022 18.02 -60.05 10.63
C ASP A 1022 18.35 -58.64 10.11
N LEU A 1023 19.40 -58.02 10.65
CA LEU A 1023 20.02 -56.84 10.03
C LEU A 1023 21.24 -57.30 9.23
N SER A 1024 21.32 -56.91 7.94
CA SER A 1024 22.50 -57.20 7.11
C SER A 1024 23.80 -56.61 7.66
N GLY A 1025 23.71 -55.63 8.58
CA GLY A 1025 24.83 -55.05 9.31
C GLY A 1025 25.86 -54.33 8.43
N GLN A 1026 25.49 -54.07 7.17
CA GLN A 1026 26.39 -53.63 6.10
C GLN A 1026 25.85 -52.40 5.38
N GLY A 1027 26.72 -51.44 5.06
CA GLY A 1027 26.37 -50.22 4.33
C GLY A 1027 27.59 -49.44 3.88
N GLY A 1028 27.38 -48.39 3.08
CA GLY A 1028 28.42 -47.43 2.71
C GLY A 1028 28.45 -46.28 3.70
N PHE A 1029 29.57 -46.11 4.41
CA PHE A 1029 29.73 -45.06 5.42
C PHE A 1029 30.95 -44.19 5.11
N LEU A 1030 30.81 -42.87 5.33
CA LEU A 1030 31.94 -41.95 5.39
C LEU A 1030 32.66 -42.14 6.74
N SER A 1031 33.99 -42.14 6.71
CA SER A 1031 34.82 -41.98 7.92
C SER A 1031 34.84 -40.52 8.36
N ASP A 1032 35.20 -40.27 9.61
CA ASP A 1032 35.61 -38.94 10.09
C ASP A 1032 34.53 -37.84 10.01
N ILE A 1033 33.24 -38.19 9.99
CA ILE A 1033 32.13 -37.21 9.92
C ILE A 1033 32.02 -36.31 11.17
N ALA A 1034 32.73 -36.67 12.24
CA ALA A 1034 32.79 -35.90 13.48
C ALA A 1034 33.82 -34.76 13.39
N ASP A 1035 34.79 -34.88 12.49
CA ASP A 1035 35.89 -33.94 12.33
C ASP A 1035 35.43 -32.72 11.53
N PHE A 1036 35.89 -31.54 11.94
CA PHE A 1036 35.62 -30.27 11.25
C PHE A 1036 36.55 -29.17 11.78
N ASP A 1037 37.19 -28.42 10.90
CA ASP A 1037 38.02 -27.26 11.27
C ASP A 1037 37.15 -26.01 11.48
N ALA A 1038 36.55 -25.90 12.67
CA ALA A 1038 35.62 -24.82 13.00
C ALA A 1038 36.31 -23.43 12.98
N ASP A 1039 37.56 -23.35 13.43
CA ASP A 1039 38.31 -22.09 13.50
C ASP A 1039 38.62 -21.56 12.09
N PHE A 1040 38.97 -22.44 11.15
CA PHE A 1040 39.20 -22.06 9.75
C PHE A 1040 37.96 -21.39 9.11
N PHE A 1041 36.76 -21.88 9.41
CA PHE A 1041 35.51 -21.31 8.91
C PHE A 1041 34.92 -20.20 9.80
N GLY A 1042 35.61 -19.80 10.88
CA GLY A 1042 35.14 -18.76 11.80
C GLY A 1042 33.90 -19.16 12.61
N ILE A 1043 33.72 -20.46 12.86
CA ILE A 1043 32.59 -21.04 13.57
C ILE A 1043 33.01 -21.37 15.01
N ALA A 1044 32.23 -20.93 15.99
CA ALA A 1044 32.54 -21.19 17.39
C ALA A 1044 32.45 -22.71 17.69
N PRO A 1045 33.32 -23.29 18.54
CA PRO A 1045 33.29 -24.72 18.84
C PRO A 1045 31.94 -25.25 19.35
N ARG A 1046 31.18 -24.44 20.09
CA ARG A 1046 29.83 -24.80 20.57
C ARG A 1046 28.79 -24.81 19.45
N GLU A 1047 28.91 -23.91 18.48
CA GLU A 1047 28.08 -23.93 17.27
C GLU A 1047 28.44 -25.13 16.40
N ALA A 1048 29.75 -25.39 16.19
CA ALA A 1048 30.23 -26.52 15.43
C ALA A 1048 29.65 -27.84 15.96
N LEU A 1049 29.63 -28.06 17.27
CA LEU A 1049 29.01 -29.25 17.89
C LEU A 1049 27.50 -29.40 17.62
N ALA A 1050 26.76 -28.29 17.48
CA ALA A 1050 25.33 -28.30 17.19
C ALA A 1050 25.01 -28.39 15.68
N MET A 1051 26.00 -28.20 14.80
CA MET A 1051 25.82 -28.26 13.35
C MET A 1051 25.68 -29.70 12.86
N ASP A 1052 24.71 -29.97 11.98
CA ASP A 1052 24.62 -31.24 11.27
C ASP A 1052 25.94 -31.51 10.52
N PRO A 1053 26.55 -32.70 10.63
CA PRO A 1053 27.77 -33.08 9.90
C PRO A 1053 27.69 -32.80 8.39
N GLN A 1054 26.49 -32.85 7.81
CA GLN A 1054 26.27 -32.53 6.40
C GLN A 1054 26.62 -31.08 6.05
N GLN A 1055 26.36 -30.12 6.96
CA GLN A 1055 26.76 -28.71 6.77
C GLN A 1055 28.27 -28.55 6.84
N ARG A 1056 28.93 -29.27 7.74
CA ARG A 1056 30.38 -29.23 7.96
C ARG A 1056 31.13 -29.77 6.74
N ILE A 1057 30.75 -30.96 6.28
CA ILE A 1057 31.32 -31.61 5.09
C ILE A 1057 31.11 -30.74 3.85
N LEU A 1058 29.92 -30.13 3.69
CA LEU A 1058 29.68 -29.24 2.54
C LEU A 1058 30.57 -28.00 2.55
N LEU A 1059 30.89 -27.41 3.71
CA LEU A 1059 31.82 -26.28 3.78
C LEU A 1059 33.21 -26.66 3.27
N GLU A 1060 33.74 -27.79 3.73
CA GLU A 1060 35.04 -28.30 3.29
C GLU A 1060 35.05 -28.67 1.81
N VAL A 1061 34.09 -29.49 1.37
CA VAL A 1061 34.01 -29.97 -0.01
C VAL A 1061 33.77 -28.83 -1.00
N THR A 1062 32.99 -27.82 -0.61
CA THR A 1062 32.79 -26.63 -1.45
C THR A 1062 34.07 -25.82 -1.55
N TRP A 1063 34.79 -25.62 -0.45
CA TRP A 1063 36.08 -24.94 -0.46
C TRP A 1063 37.09 -25.65 -1.38
N GLU A 1064 37.23 -26.97 -1.23
CA GLU A 1064 38.08 -27.79 -2.09
C GLU A 1064 37.68 -27.73 -3.57
N ALA A 1065 36.37 -27.76 -3.86
CA ALA A 1065 35.88 -27.68 -5.25
C ALA A 1065 36.27 -26.36 -5.92
N VAL A 1066 36.25 -25.25 -5.17
CA VAL A 1066 36.69 -23.93 -5.64
C VAL A 1066 38.20 -23.90 -5.85
N GLU A 1067 38.99 -24.43 -4.91
CA GLU A 1067 40.45 -24.50 -5.07
C GLU A 1067 40.87 -25.38 -6.26
N ARG A 1068 40.17 -26.50 -6.48
CA ARG A 1068 40.39 -27.39 -7.64
C ARG A 1068 40.00 -26.76 -8.96
N ALA A 1069 39.07 -25.79 -8.95
CA ALA A 1069 38.79 -24.96 -10.11
C ALA A 1069 39.91 -23.93 -10.40
N GLY A 1070 40.94 -23.85 -9.54
CA GLY A 1070 42.00 -22.85 -9.63
C GLY A 1070 41.56 -21.44 -9.24
N LEU A 1071 40.44 -21.32 -8.51
CA LEU A 1071 39.87 -20.06 -8.07
C LEU A 1071 40.26 -19.79 -6.61
N ASP A 1072 40.53 -18.52 -6.29
CA ASP A 1072 40.69 -18.07 -4.90
C ASP A 1072 39.28 -17.98 -4.26
N PRO A 1073 38.97 -18.79 -3.22
CA PRO A 1073 37.66 -18.75 -2.58
C PRO A 1073 37.28 -17.39 -1.98
N THR A 1074 38.27 -16.59 -1.57
CA THR A 1074 38.03 -15.25 -1.01
C THR A 1074 37.71 -14.21 -2.08
N ALA A 1075 38.18 -14.42 -3.32
CA ALA A 1075 37.90 -13.56 -4.46
C ALA A 1075 36.46 -13.73 -5.01
N LEU A 1076 35.74 -14.77 -4.56
CA LEU A 1076 34.33 -14.98 -4.92
C LEU A 1076 33.36 -14.14 -4.09
N ARG A 1077 33.82 -13.47 -3.04
CA ARG A 1077 32.99 -12.58 -2.21
C ARG A 1077 32.45 -11.42 -3.07
N GLY A 1078 31.14 -11.19 -3.02
CA GLY A 1078 30.40 -10.22 -3.83
C GLY A 1078 30.10 -10.69 -5.26
N SER A 1079 30.52 -11.91 -5.65
CA SER A 1079 30.22 -12.44 -6.98
C SER A 1079 28.78 -12.95 -7.08
N ARG A 1080 28.20 -12.86 -8.28
CA ARG A 1080 26.88 -13.44 -8.62
C ARG A 1080 26.96 -14.95 -8.79
N THR A 1081 27.53 -15.66 -7.82
CA THR A 1081 27.66 -17.12 -7.81
C THR A 1081 26.48 -17.74 -7.06
N GLY A 1082 25.72 -18.63 -7.71
CA GLY A 1082 24.61 -19.35 -7.08
C GLY A 1082 25.05 -20.59 -6.29
N VAL A 1083 24.24 -21.03 -5.34
CA VAL A 1083 24.46 -22.22 -4.50
C VAL A 1083 23.21 -23.10 -4.52
N PHE A 1084 23.32 -24.32 -5.05
CA PHE A 1084 22.22 -25.26 -5.20
C PHE A 1084 22.63 -26.62 -4.59
N MET A 1085 22.09 -26.93 -3.41
CA MET A 1085 22.51 -28.11 -2.65
C MET A 1085 21.35 -29.07 -2.37
N GLY A 1086 21.49 -30.30 -2.85
CA GLY A 1086 20.57 -31.40 -2.54
C GLY A 1086 20.84 -31.95 -1.15
N VAL A 1087 19.86 -31.94 -0.26
CA VAL A 1087 20.02 -32.41 1.13
C VAL A 1087 18.86 -33.33 1.47
N SER A 1088 19.15 -34.46 2.12
CA SER A 1088 18.13 -35.43 2.53
C SER A 1088 18.50 -36.07 3.86
N GLY A 1089 17.52 -36.21 4.75
CA GLY A 1089 17.66 -36.86 6.06
C GLY A 1089 18.44 -36.03 7.07
N GLN A 1090 17.78 -35.53 8.12
CA GLN A 1090 18.39 -34.75 9.22
C GLN A 1090 18.17 -35.45 10.57
N ASP A 1091 18.72 -36.66 10.71
CA ASP A 1091 18.54 -37.45 11.94
C ASP A 1091 19.45 -36.99 13.09
N TYR A 1092 20.42 -36.12 12.80
CA TYR A 1092 21.28 -35.49 13.80
C TYR A 1092 20.51 -34.61 14.78
N SER A 1093 19.39 -34.03 14.33
CA SER A 1093 18.47 -33.28 15.19
C SER A 1093 17.99 -34.11 16.39
N GLY A 1094 17.76 -35.41 16.20
CA GLY A 1094 17.39 -36.33 17.27
C GLY A 1094 18.51 -36.58 18.30
N LEU A 1095 19.78 -36.46 17.89
CA LEU A 1095 20.93 -36.57 18.78
C LEU A 1095 21.14 -35.29 19.59
N VAL A 1096 21.08 -34.12 18.93
CA VAL A 1096 21.22 -32.81 19.59
C VAL A 1096 20.10 -32.59 20.61
N MET A 1097 18.86 -32.92 20.27
CA MET A 1097 17.71 -32.79 21.18
C MET A 1097 17.73 -33.76 22.36
N ARG A 1098 18.52 -34.84 22.29
CA ARG A 1098 18.72 -35.80 23.40
C ARG A 1098 19.96 -35.48 24.23
N SER A 1099 20.82 -34.58 23.78
CA SER A 1099 21.98 -34.13 24.54
C SER A 1099 21.56 -33.31 25.76
N ARG A 1100 22.30 -33.42 26.87
CA ARG A 1100 22.05 -32.65 28.11
C ARG A 1100 22.86 -31.36 28.18
N ASP A 1101 23.59 -31.04 27.12
CA ASP A 1101 24.47 -29.88 27.06
C ASP A 1101 23.70 -28.64 26.58
N ASP A 1102 24.09 -27.47 27.10
CA ASP A 1102 23.52 -26.17 26.73
C ASP A 1102 24.04 -25.71 25.36
N ILE A 1103 23.59 -26.42 24.31
CA ILE A 1103 23.87 -26.15 22.89
C ILE A 1103 22.58 -25.87 22.09
N ALA A 1104 21.42 -25.85 22.76
CA ALA A 1104 20.10 -25.66 22.15
C ALA A 1104 19.95 -24.29 21.45
N SER A 1105 20.65 -23.25 21.90
CA SER A 1105 20.64 -21.91 21.30
C SER A 1105 21.20 -21.89 19.87
N HIS A 1106 22.10 -22.81 19.53
CA HIS A 1106 22.67 -22.95 18.18
C HIS A 1106 21.98 -24.04 17.34
N ALA A 1107 21.06 -24.81 17.92
CA ALA A 1107 20.37 -25.89 17.24
C ALA A 1107 19.49 -25.39 16.08
N THR A 1108 18.90 -24.18 16.20
CA THR A 1108 18.04 -23.61 15.15
C THR A 1108 18.79 -23.35 13.84
N THR A 1109 20.04 -22.88 13.91
CA THR A 1109 20.87 -22.64 12.71
C THR A 1109 21.72 -23.85 12.34
N GLY A 1110 22.12 -24.68 13.31
CA GLY A 1110 22.91 -25.89 13.08
C GLY A 1110 22.16 -27.04 12.41
N LEU A 1111 20.82 -27.10 12.55
CA LEU A 1111 20.00 -28.24 12.09
C LEU A 1111 19.03 -27.90 10.95
N ALA A 1112 18.89 -26.63 10.59
CA ALA A 1112 17.92 -26.22 9.57
C ALA A 1112 18.44 -26.52 8.14
N VAL A 1113 17.64 -27.23 7.35
CA VAL A 1113 17.95 -27.57 5.95
C VAL A 1113 18.13 -26.32 5.08
N SER A 1114 17.32 -25.28 5.31
CA SER A 1114 17.43 -24.00 4.60
C SER A 1114 18.76 -23.27 4.86
N VAL A 1115 19.41 -23.54 5.99
CA VAL A 1115 20.69 -22.90 6.35
C VAL A 1115 21.86 -23.52 5.61
N VAL A 1116 21.74 -24.71 5.02
CA VAL A 1116 22.83 -25.39 4.30
C VAL A 1116 23.36 -24.53 3.14
N SER A 1117 22.50 -24.15 2.20
CA SER A 1117 22.88 -23.29 1.06
C SER A 1117 23.21 -21.86 1.50
N GLY A 1118 22.45 -21.33 2.48
CA GLY A 1118 22.68 -20.00 3.04
C GLY A 1118 24.04 -19.86 3.75
N ARG A 1119 24.50 -20.90 4.46
CA ARG A 1119 25.79 -20.92 5.16
C ARG A 1119 26.95 -20.95 4.17
N LEU A 1120 26.85 -21.73 3.09
CA LEU A 1120 27.85 -21.71 2.02
C LEU A 1120 27.93 -20.34 1.34
N SER A 1121 26.77 -19.74 1.02
CA SER A 1121 26.69 -18.39 0.46
C SER A 1121 27.26 -17.35 1.43
N TYR A 1122 26.95 -17.43 2.73
CA TYR A 1122 27.46 -16.51 3.74
C TYR A 1122 28.98 -16.64 3.95
N THR A 1123 29.50 -17.86 4.12
CA THR A 1123 30.93 -18.10 4.37
C THR A 1123 31.80 -17.63 3.22
N LEU A 1124 31.39 -17.89 1.97
CA LEU A 1124 32.12 -17.48 0.77
C LEU A 1124 31.72 -16.06 0.27
N GLY A 1125 30.69 -15.45 0.88
CA GLY A 1125 30.17 -14.13 0.50
C GLY A 1125 29.53 -14.08 -0.89
N LEU A 1126 28.81 -15.11 -1.30
CA LEU A 1126 28.23 -15.25 -2.65
C LEU A 1126 26.84 -14.60 -2.71
N GLU A 1127 26.55 -13.84 -3.77
CA GLU A 1127 25.31 -13.05 -3.91
C GLU A 1127 24.34 -13.61 -4.97
N GLY A 1128 24.59 -14.82 -5.49
CA GLY A 1128 23.65 -15.51 -6.38
C GLY A 1128 22.53 -16.26 -5.64
N PRO A 1129 21.60 -16.93 -6.36
CA PRO A 1129 20.53 -17.70 -5.75
C PRO A 1129 21.08 -18.80 -4.82
N ALA A 1130 20.56 -18.92 -3.59
CA ALA A 1130 20.94 -19.96 -2.63
C ALA A 1130 19.74 -20.85 -2.30
N LEU A 1131 19.77 -22.11 -2.74
CA LEU A 1131 18.67 -23.08 -2.60
C LEU A 1131 19.16 -24.40 -2.01
N SER A 1132 18.49 -24.83 -0.93
CA SER A 1132 18.58 -26.21 -0.44
C SER A 1132 17.39 -27.00 -0.97
N VAL A 1133 17.63 -28.11 -1.64
CA VAL A 1133 16.61 -28.92 -2.34
C VAL A 1133 16.48 -30.28 -1.68
N ASP A 1134 15.25 -30.67 -1.31
CA ASP A 1134 14.93 -32.02 -0.88
C ASP A 1134 13.81 -32.59 -1.77
N THR A 1135 14.20 -33.44 -2.71
CA THR A 1135 13.32 -34.28 -3.52
C THR A 1135 13.64 -35.76 -3.26
N ALA A 1136 14.07 -36.10 -2.04
CA ALA A 1136 14.60 -37.40 -1.65
C ALA A 1136 15.77 -37.83 -2.56
N CYS A 1137 15.72 -39.03 -3.15
CA CYS A 1137 16.83 -39.61 -3.89
C CYS A 1137 17.26 -38.84 -5.16
N SER A 1138 16.47 -37.88 -5.65
CA SER A 1138 16.79 -37.07 -6.84
C SER A 1138 17.38 -35.69 -6.52
N SER A 1139 17.56 -35.35 -5.24
CA SER A 1139 17.88 -33.98 -4.79
C SER A 1139 19.13 -33.38 -5.44
N SER A 1140 20.20 -34.16 -5.62
CA SER A 1140 21.44 -33.68 -6.26
C SER A 1140 21.27 -33.42 -7.76
N LEU A 1141 20.49 -34.25 -8.46
CA LEU A 1141 20.18 -34.06 -9.88
C LEU A 1141 19.28 -32.85 -10.11
N VAL A 1142 18.29 -32.64 -9.25
CA VAL A 1142 17.42 -31.45 -9.30
C VAL A 1142 18.23 -30.19 -9.00
N SER A 1143 19.14 -30.23 -8.02
CA SER A 1143 20.03 -29.10 -7.71
C SER A 1143 20.92 -28.72 -8.89
N LEU A 1144 21.50 -29.71 -9.59
CA LEU A 1144 22.28 -29.47 -10.81
C LEU A 1144 21.42 -28.89 -11.95
N HIS A 1145 20.20 -29.38 -12.11
CA HIS A 1145 19.27 -28.86 -13.11
C HIS A 1145 18.91 -27.39 -12.85
N LEU A 1146 18.62 -27.03 -11.60
CA LEU A 1146 18.32 -25.65 -11.21
C LEU A 1146 19.53 -24.72 -11.39
N ALA A 1147 20.74 -25.18 -11.04
CA ALA A 1147 21.97 -24.44 -11.29
C ALA A 1147 22.20 -24.16 -12.78
N ALA A 1148 21.98 -25.16 -13.64
CA ALA A 1148 22.09 -25.00 -15.09
C ALA A 1148 21.07 -23.98 -15.63
N GLN A 1149 19.83 -23.99 -15.13
CA GLN A 1149 18.83 -23.00 -15.51
C GLN A 1149 19.19 -21.60 -15.05
N ALA A 1150 19.71 -21.45 -13.83
CA ALA A 1150 20.13 -20.15 -13.29
C ALA A 1150 21.32 -19.56 -14.06
N LEU A 1151 22.25 -20.39 -14.52
CA LEU A 1151 23.35 -19.97 -15.39
C LEU A 1151 22.83 -19.51 -16.77
N ARG A 1152 21.96 -20.30 -17.41
CA ARG A 1152 21.42 -19.99 -18.75
C ARG A 1152 20.51 -18.77 -18.78
N SER A 1153 19.72 -18.57 -17.73
CA SER A 1153 18.86 -17.39 -17.56
C SER A 1153 19.64 -16.13 -17.17
N GLY A 1154 20.94 -16.26 -16.90
CA GLY A 1154 21.79 -15.17 -16.46
C GLY A 1154 21.45 -14.66 -15.05
N GLU A 1155 20.82 -15.49 -14.21
CA GLU A 1155 20.57 -15.21 -12.79
C GLU A 1155 21.87 -15.25 -11.96
N CYS A 1156 22.78 -16.15 -12.31
CA CYS A 1156 24.14 -16.22 -11.78
C CYS A 1156 25.16 -16.39 -12.91
N THR A 1157 26.40 -15.96 -12.68
CA THR A 1157 27.51 -16.11 -13.64
C THR A 1157 28.34 -17.37 -13.39
N MET A 1158 28.22 -17.95 -12.20
CA MET A 1158 28.84 -19.20 -11.79
C MET A 1158 27.90 -19.89 -10.78
N ALA A 1159 27.97 -21.21 -10.62
CA ALA A 1159 27.12 -21.92 -9.68
C ALA A 1159 27.85 -23.07 -9.01
N LEU A 1160 27.62 -23.22 -7.70
CA LEU A 1160 27.95 -24.40 -6.92
C LEU A 1160 26.73 -25.30 -6.91
N ALA A 1161 26.87 -26.53 -7.41
CA ALA A 1161 25.80 -27.52 -7.47
C ALA A 1161 26.28 -28.86 -6.90
N GLY A 1162 25.52 -29.45 -5.98
CA GLY A 1162 25.92 -30.71 -5.34
C GLY A 1162 24.83 -31.32 -4.49
N GLY A 1163 25.19 -32.33 -3.70
CA GLY A 1163 24.31 -32.87 -2.68
C GLY A 1163 25.06 -33.65 -1.60
N VAL A 1164 24.40 -33.80 -0.46
CA VAL A 1164 24.95 -34.45 0.74
C VAL A 1164 23.89 -35.34 1.39
N THR A 1165 24.33 -36.48 1.92
CA THR A 1165 23.50 -37.37 2.73
C THR A 1165 24.40 -38.10 3.72
N VAL A 1166 24.15 -37.92 5.01
CA VAL A 1166 24.86 -38.61 6.09
C VAL A 1166 23.84 -39.20 7.06
N MET A 1167 24.01 -40.47 7.42
CA MET A 1167 23.22 -41.14 8.44
C MET A 1167 23.95 -41.07 9.77
N THR A 1168 23.42 -40.31 10.72
CA THR A 1168 24.03 -40.18 12.07
C THR A 1168 23.44 -41.19 13.05
N THR A 1169 22.22 -41.69 12.81
CA THR A 1169 21.50 -42.66 13.62
C THR A 1169 21.09 -43.91 12.81
N PRO A 1170 20.86 -45.07 13.47
CA PRO A 1170 20.44 -46.29 12.79
C PRO A 1170 18.94 -46.33 12.43
N ALA A 1171 18.21 -45.20 12.58
CA ALA A 1171 16.75 -45.16 12.49
C ALA A 1171 16.22 -45.61 11.12
N ASN A 1172 16.79 -45.10 10.03
CA ASN A 1172 16.38 -45.48 8.66
C ASN A 1172 16.68 -46.95 8.38
N PHE A 1173 17.83 -47.46 8.86
CA PHE A 1173 18.22 -48.85 8.69
C PHE A 1173 17.25 -49.80 9.43
N THR A 1174 16.83 -49.42 10.64
CA THR A 1174 15.82 -50.13 11.43
C THR A 1174 14.45 -50.11 10.74
N GLY A 1175 14.06 -48.95 10.18
CA GLY A 1175 12.80 -48.78 9.46
C GLY A 1175 12.71 -49.68 8.23
N PHE A 1176 13.72 -49.67 7.37
CA PHE A 1176 13.74 -50.49 6.15
C PHE A 1176 13.89 -51.99 6.43
N SER A 1177 14.66 -52.38 7.45
CA SER A 1177 14.73 -53.79 7.89
C SER A 1177 13.37 -54.31 8.36
N LYS A 1178 12.63 -53.54 9.17
CA LYS A 1178 11.27 -53.91 9.60
C LYS A 1178 10.28 -54.05 8.43
N MET A 1179 10.52 -53.34 7.34
CA MET A 1179 9.69 -53.44 6.12
C MET A 1179 10.13 -54.57 5.19
N GLY A 1180 11.20 -55.31 5.52
CA GLY A 1180 11.80 -56.31 4.62
C GLY A 1180 12.41 -55.71 3.36
N GLY A 1181 12.77 -54.42 3.39
CA GLY A 1181 13.27 -53.68 2.23
C GLY A 1181 14.79 -53.68 2.07
N LEU A 1182 15.52 -54.45 2.88
CA LEU A 1182 16.99 -54.55 2.83
C LEU A 1182 17.43 -55.98 2.55
N ALA A 1183 18.32 -56.14 1.58
CA ALA A 1183 18.92 -57.44 1.27
C ALA A 1183 19.82 -57.93 2.41
N HIS A 1184 19.68 -59.22 2.77
CA HIS A 1184 20.47 -59.84 3.83
C HIS A 1184 21.99 -59.84 3.57
N ASP A 1185 22.41 -59.79 2.29
CA ASP A 1185 23.81 -59.73 1.89
C ASP A 1185 24.35 -58.31 1.71
N GLY A 1186 23.58 -57.28 2.10
CA GLY A 1186 24.00 -55.88 2.06
C GLY A 1186 24.10 -55.29 0.65
N ARG A 1187 23.67 -56.02 -0.39
CA ARG A 1187 23.79 -55.59 -1.79
C ARG A 1187 22.48 -55.05 -2.35
N CYS A 1188 22.59 -54.02 -3.19
CA CYS A 1188 21.45 -53.48 -3.92
C CYS A 1188 20.95 -54.49 -4.96
N LYS A 1189 19.68 -54.87 -4.86
CA LYS A 1189 19.01 -55.84 -5.75
C LYS A 1189 17.68 -55.29 -6.24
N ALA A 1190 17.73 -54.29 -7.11
CA ALA A 1190 16.53 -53.61 -7.61
C ALA A 1190 15.53 -54.62 -8.22
N PHE A 1191 14.33 -54.70 -7.63
CA PHE A 1191 13.20 -55.53 -8.08
C PHE A 1191 13.49 -57.05 -8.19
N SER A 1192 14.43 -57.58 -7.41
CA SER A 1192 14.72 -59.02 -7.38
C SER A 1192 13.91 -59.73 -6.30
N ASP A 1193 13.44 -60.96 -6.57
CA ASP A 1193 12.90 -61.86 -5.53
C ASP A 1193 13.96 -62.28 -4.49
N SER A 1194 15.24 -62.01 -4.77
CA SER A 1194 16.37 -62.24 -3.86
C SER A 1194 16.83 -60.97 -3.11
N ALA A 1195 16.09 -59.87 -3.29
CA ALA A 1195 16.29 -58.57 -2.63
C ALA A 1195 15.91 -58.59 -1.16
#